data_AF-H3SI33-F1
#
_entry.id   AF-H3SI33-F1
#
_cell.length_a   1.000
_cell.length_b   1.000
_cell.length_c   1.000
_cell.angle_alpha   90.00
_cell.angle_beta   90.00
_cell.angle_gamma   90.00
#
_symmetry.space_group_name_H-M   'P 1'
#
loop_
_entity.id
_entity.type
_entity.pdbx_description
1 polymer ?
#
loop_
_entity_poly.entity_id
_entity_poly.type
_entity_poly.pdbx_seq_one_letter_code
_entity_poly.pdbx_strand_id
1 'polypeptide(L)'
;MLNKKLSRISAFCSMTLAVSLLQPVLHIHAEPATSAQQSSSSAVATLPSCSQHDLDVLSRDLAGIPLDGNSYNGGVAAFGEHAFAVAADPRSTSIMAAARYGQGRIAAIGGEAYFKLTEPDTSGNAIVARNILNWITEGLPLSYEQARTGQGRIAIITKTSDFAARPDLPIDITHVDRWTATDEQGKALLDPAAYPVAFIDYTYVEEEEVQPLLDYIREGGRLVFAAKGWVFEQYPSVSKETDQATASLASDYPLQRLLNKAGLSLMNNQATTWDGSAPFLNLTQAAHYNANHIMAEAKAIEAGTKTIGEATIGFSDSDDKAKMKIITSTLGSTLGSLSPASPAYAQVQEDASKLGSITLPVEPAAKPYSASLLPALMERLLRDPAGAKSPFADAFPGKTLDGGPAVTGKRIWIDFDYSTYSYLRQFYVPQNWISTGVYAEAGKPITIDVPQGTTNLDVQIGAHTDNLSSLSLDNWKRAPVITKRETLSPGRNTITSPYGGLVYLIPTKPKPGTAVTVNLNGGVQAPHYIKGTTKLKDWQDTIRHYGAPWAELQTDRVILTLPSEHVRNLDHPDEVLKLWDEMLTEYDKLVGTAPNRSLPHRSISLPYRYVGDIQISAGFMHAGYPIMFFNDPSAIDAVTVDGIKTLDGWGWWHETGHEYQQNAWTWGKVTEVTVNIFSLYIQDHFGNPSRLLQKRSDGTTIYDTAFKYIEATNADKNFNDDNQADVWTRLVMFRQLQLAYGWELYTKLNHDVREMPADLLPKTDQERIDLFVTKASQLSGNNLLEFFDKWGLKYSAAAKNKVEAMKLPKPKTPIWTLKDKEK
;
A
#
# COMPACT_ATOMS: atom_id res chain seq x y z
N MET A 1 -9.32 29.61 -21.54
CA MET A 1 -8.68 28.51 -20.81
C MET A 1 -9.41 28.12 -19.51
N LEU A 2 -10.38 28.90 -19.00
CA LEU A 2 -11.19 28.59 -17.80
C LEU A 2 -12.07 27.31 -17.90
N ASN A 3 -12.66 27.02 -19.07
CA ASN A 3 -13.62 25.88 -19.21
C ASN A 3 -12.99 24.48 -19.19
N LYS A 4 -11.66 24.32 -19.27
CA LYS A 4 -10.99 23.00 -19.21
C LYS A 4 -10.58 22.58 -17.79
N LYS A 5 -10.49 23.51 -16.82
CA LYS A 5 -10.15 23.23 -15.41
C LYS A 5 -11.34 22.60 -14.68
N LEU A 6 -12.55 23.17 -14.85
CA LEU A 6 -13.77 22.73 -14.17
C LEU A 6 -14.26 21.33 -14.55
N SER A 7 -13.99 20.85 -15.77
CA SER A 7 -14.43 19.52 -16.22
C SER A 7 -13.53 18.36 -15.72
N ARG A 8 -12.32 18.65 -15.22
CA ARG A 8 -11.37 17.61 -14.77
C ARG A 8 -11.54 17.24 -13.30
N ILE A 9 -11.95 18.20 -12.46
CA ILE A 9 -12.11 17.97 -11.00
C ILE A 9 -13.33 17.08 -10.71
N SER A 10 -14.38 17.11 -11.53
CA SER A 10 -15.63 16.38 -11.28
C SER A 10 -15.65 14.91 -11.75
N ALA A 11 -14.66 14.44 -12.49
CA ALA A 11 -14.68 13.10 -13.10
C ALA A 11 -13.83 12.05 -12.34
N PHE A 12 -12.98 12.45 -11.40
CA PHE A 12 -11.94 11.58 -10.83
C PHE A 12 -12.12 11.17 -9.35
N CYS A 13 -13.06 11.74 -8.59
CA CYS A 13 -13.23 11.47 -7.15
C CYS A 13 -13.97 10.15 -6.81
N SER A 14 -14.05 9.18 -7.72
CA SER A 14 -14.78 7.92 -7.49
C SER A 14 -13.85 6.72 -7.58
N MET A 15 -12.99 6.47 -6.57
CA MET A 15 -12.42 5.13 -6.32
C MET A 15 -11.81 4.99 -4.90
N THR A 16 -12.36 4.01 -4.18
CA THR A 16 -12.06 3.34 -2.90
C THR A 16 -10.70 3.52 -2.18
N LEU A 17 -10.77 3.79 -0.85
CA LEU A 17 -9.70 3.61 0.15
C LEU A 17 -10.01 2.41 1.07
N ALA A 18 -8.98 1.61 1.41
CA ALA A 18 -9.01 0.59 2.48
C ALA A 18 -7.91 0.91 3.51
N VAL A 19 -8.24 0.83 4.80
CA VAL A 19 -7.44 1.31 5.94
C VAL A 19 -6.62 0.18 6.60
N SER A 20 -5.36 0.42 6.94
CA SER A 20 -4.55 -0.45 7.80
C SER A 20 -3.72 0.34 8.83
N LEU A 21 -3.73 -0.14 10.08
CA LEU A 21 -3.15 0.46 11.29
C LEU A 21 -1.91 -0.33 11.74
N LEU A 22 -0.86 0.33 12.23
CA LEU A 22 0.37 -0.28 12.78
C LEU A 22 0.91 0.44 14.01
N GLN A 23 1.58 -0.31 14.89
CA GLN A 23 2.37 0.13 16.05
C GLN A 23 3.71 -0.64 16.15
N PRO A 24 4.74 -0.14 16.89
CA PRO A 24 6.16 -0.51 16.71
C PRO A 24 6.86 -1.07 17.98
N VAL A 25 7.95 -1.87 17.88
CA VAL A 25 9.04 -1.99 18.89
C VAL A 25 10.39 -2.56 18.32
N LEU A 26 11.47 -1.83 18.66
CA LEU A 26 12.91 -2.10 18.99
C LEU A 26 13.74 -3.34 18.55
N HIS A 27 15.01 -3.06 18.18
CA HIS A 27 16.11 -4.01 17.89
C HIS A 27 17.45 -3.62 18.57
N ILE A 28 18.33 -4.62 18.76
CA ILE A 28 19.71 -4.51 19.27
C ILE A 28 20.68 -5.04 18.20
N HIS A 29 21.82 -4.35 18.00
CA HIS A 29 22.83 -4.58 16.97
C HIS A 29 23.96 -5.56 17.38
N ALA A 30 24.55 -6.25 16.40
CA ALA A 30 25.92 -6.76 16.46
C ALA A 30 26.59 -6.77 15.05
N GLU A 31 27.87 -6.39 15.02
CA GLU A 31 28.72 -6.08 13.85
C GLU A 31 29.37 -7.31 13.16
N PRO A 32 29.89 -7.15 11.91
CA PRO A 32 30.26 -8.25 11.02
C PRO A 32 31.76 -8.56 11.00
N ALA A 33 32.11 -9.81 10.67
CA ALA A 33 33.49 -10.22 10.40
C ALA A 33 33.64 -10.83 8.99
N THR A 34 34.47 -10.17 8.21
CA THR A 34 35.01 -10.50 6.88
C THR A 34 36.02 -11.66 6.91
N SER A 35 35.97 -12.56 5.91
CA SER A 35 37.13 -12.84 5.03
C SER A 35 36.77 -13.87 3.95
N ALA A 36 37.03 -13.51 2.69
CA ALA A 36 36.93 -14.39 1.54
C ALA A 36 38.19 -15.26 1.38
N GLN A 37 38.02 -16.51 0.96
CA GLN A 37 39.09 -17.31 0.39
C GLN A 37 38.58 -18.12 -0.80
N GLN A 38 39.16 -17.81 -1.98
CA GLN A 38 39.03 -18.57 -3.21
C GLN A 38 39.74 -19.92 -3.09
N SER A 39 39.12 -21.00 -3.56
CA SER A 39 39.85 -22.21 -3.94
C SER A 39 39.33 -22.79 -5.27
N SER A 40 40.29 -22.83 -6.19
CA SER A 40 40.42 -23.53 -7.47
C SER A 40 39.43 -24.63 -7.88
N SER A 41 39.03 -24.52 -9.16
CA SER A 41 38.28 -25.45 -10.00
C SER A 41 38.94 -26.82 -10.21
N SER A 42 38.13 -27.88 -10.20
CA SER A 42 38.39 -29.13 -10.91
C SER A 42 37.22 -29.41 -11.86
N ALA A 43 37.55 -29.60 -13.14
CA ALA A 43 36.60 -29.84 -14.23
C ALA A 43 35.78 -31.11 -14.01
N VAL A 44 34.46 -30.94 -13.85
CA VAL A 44 33.45 -31.99 -13.97
C VAL A 44 32.73 -31.75 -15.30
N ALA A 45 32.57 -32.81 -16.11
CA ALA A 45 31.84 -32.74 -17.37
C ALA A 45 30.43 -32.16 -17.14
N THR A 46 30.13 -31.06 -17.82
CA THR A 46 28.88 -30.31 -17.73
C THR A 46 27.70 -31.14 -18.23
N LEU A 47 26.97 -31.77 -17.31
CA LEU A 47 25.62 -32.27 -17.55
C LEU A 47 24.67 -31.09 -17.80
N PRO A 48 23.71 -31.19 -18.74
CA PRO A 48 22.72 -30.13 -18.93
C PRO A 48 21.88 -29.93 -17.66
N SER A 49 21.46 -28.68 -17.44
CA SER A 49 20.68 -28.22 -16.27
C SER A 49 19.36 -28.98 -16.08
N CYS A 50 18.76 -29.38 -17.21
CA CYS A 50 17.50 -30.11 -17.34
C CYS A 50 17.63 -31.14 -18.47
N SER A 51 17.04 -32.31 -18.28
CA SER A 51 16.83 -33.31 -19.33
C SER A 51 15.34 -33.45 -19.65
N GLN A 52 14.99 -33.96 -20.84
CA GLN A 52 13.58 -34.23 -21.15
C GLN A 52 12.99 -35.25 -20.16
N HIS A 53 13.81 -36.22 -19.73
CA HIS A 53 13.46 -37.19 -18.70
C HIS A 53 13.03 -36.53 -17.38
N ASP A 54 13.71 -35.46 -16.95
CA ASP A 54 13.32 -34.72 -15.73
C ASP A 54 11.87 -34.20 -15.83
N LEU A 55 11.55 -33.58 -16.96
CA LEU A 55 10.24 -33.01 -17.23
C LEU A 55 9.19 -34.12 -17.35
N ASP A 56 9.51 -35.22 -18.04
CA ASP A 56 8.61 -36.37 -18.22
C ASP A 56 8.25 -37.04 -16.89
N VAL A 57 9.19 -37.14 -15.95
CA VAL A 57 8.91 -37.68 -14.60
C VAL A 57 8.00 -36.71 -13.82
N LEU A 58 8.29 -35.41 -13.87
CA LEU A 58 7.53 -34.40 -13.14
C LEU A 58 6.12 -34.17 -13.70
N SER A 59 5.92 -34.38 -15.00
CA SER A 59 4.62 -34.25 -15.68
C SER A 59 3.82 -35.54 -15.79
N ARG A 60 4.35 -36.68 -15.32
CA ARG A 60 3.76 -38.00 -15.58
C ARG A 60 2.30 -38.08 -15.14
N ASP A 61 1.45 -38.62 -16.02
CA ASP A 61 0.00 -38.78 -15.82
C ASP A 61 -0.80 -37.48 -15.66
N LEU A 62 -0.22 -36.32 -15.97
CA LEU A 62 -0.90 -35.03 -15.93
C LEU A 62 -0.64 -34.22 -17.21
N ALA A 63 -1.69 -33.62 -17.76
CA ALA A 63 -1.55 -32.66 -18.86
C ALA A 63 -1.02 -31.29 -18.38
N GLY A 64 -1.20 -30.98 -17.10
CA GLY A 64 -0.78 -29.74 -16.46
C GLY A 64 -1.04 -29.77 -14.96
N ILE A 65 -0.48 -28.81 -14.23
CA ILE A 65 -0.72 -28.63 -12.80
C ILE A 65 -2.14 -28.09 -12.62
N PRO A 66 -3.04 -28.75 -11.86
CA PRO A 66 -4.40 -28.27 -11.65
C PRO A 66 -4.40 -26.96 -10.86
N LEU A 67 -5.27 -26.02 -11.25
CA LEU A 67 -5.38 -24.70 -10.66
C LEU A 67 -6.79 -24.45 -10.12
N ASP A 68 -6.84 -23.81 -8.96
CA ASP A 68 -8.03 -23.19 -8.36
C ASP A 68 -7.78 -21.68 -8.28
N GLY A 69 -8.68 -20.90 -8.88
CA GLY A 69 -8.56 -19.45 -8.96
C GLY A 69 -8.60 -18.75 -7.61
N ASN A 70 -9.16 -19.41 -6.58
CA ASN A 70 -9.18 -18.89 -5.22
C ASN A 70 -7.93 -19.25 -4.41
N SER A 71 -7.05 -20.09 -4.96
CA SER A 71 -5.81 -20.48 -4.28
C SER A 71 -4.68 -19.46 -4.46
N TYR A 72 -4.74 -18.58 -5.48
CA TYR A 72 -3.77 -17.52 -5.75
C TYR A 72 -2.30 -18.02 -5.69
N ASN A 73 -1.95 -19.02 -6.51
CA ASN A 73 -0.62 -19.65 -6.45
C ASN A 73 0.51 -18.64 -6.74
N GLY A 74 1.64 -18.82 -6.06
CA GLY A 74 2.83 -17.99 -6.20
C GLY A 74 3.75 -18.43 -7.35
N GLY A 75 4.62 -17.52 -7.79
CA GLY A 75 5.68 -17.84 -8.74
C GLY A 75 6.93 -18.44 -8.08
N VAL A 76 7.63 -19.29 -8.82
CA VAL A 76 8.95 -19.85 -8.44
C VAL A 76 9.90 -19.75 -9.63
N ALA A 77 10.99 -19.01 -9.50
CA ALA A 77 11.96 -18.74 -10.55
C ALA A 77 13.08 -19.78 -10.58
N ALA A 78 13.53 -20.15 -11.78
CA ALA A 78 14.81 -20.83 -12.00
C ALA A 78 15.80 -19.85 -12.63
N PHE A 79 17.00 -19.74 -12.04
CA PHE A 79 18.07 -18.88 -12.56
C PHE A 79 19.48 -19.43 -12.34
N GLY A 80 19.66 -20.50 -11.56
CA GLY A 80 20.96 -21.18 -11.47
C GLY A 80 21.30 -21.97 -12.73
N GLU A 81 22.59 -22.22 -12.96
CA GLU A 81 23.08 -23.06 -14.07
C GLU A 81 22.49 -24.48 -14.02
N HIS A 82 22.13 -24.99 -12.84
CA HIS A 82 21.54 -26.32 -12.66
C HIS A 82 20.07 -26.27 -12.24
N ALA A 83 19.39 -25.15 -12.48
CA ALA A 83 17.98 -24.93 -12.17
C ALA A 83 17.15 -24.79 -13.45
N PHE A 84 15.90 -25.27 -13.42
CA PHE A 84 14.99 -25.24 -14.56
C PHE A 84 13.52 -25.07 -14.12
N ALA A 85 12.74 -24.39 -14.96
CA ALA A 85 11.30 -24.28 -14.79
C ALA A 85 10.62 -25.59 -15.23
N VAL A 86 9.57 -25.99 -14.51
CA VAL A 86 8.85 -27.27 -14.73
C VAL A 86 7.46 -27.02 -15.31
N ALA A 87 6.75 -26.02 -14.79
CA ALA A 87 5.43 -25.62 -15.23
C ALA A 87 5.25 -24.11 -15.07
N ALA A 88 4.46 -23.50 -15.96
CA ALA A 88 4.24 -22.05 -15.95
C ALA A 88 2.81 -21.68 -16.34
N ASP A 89 2.36 -20.50 -15.88
CA ASP A 89 1.25 -19.80 -16.52
C ASP A 89 1.75 -19.22 -17.85
N PRO A 90 1.14 -19.61 -19.00
CA PRO A 90 1.49 -19.05 -20.31
C PRO A 90 1.38 -17.52 -20.40
N ARG A 91 0.70 -16.91 -19.43
CA ARG A 91 0.43 -15.46 -19.38
C ARG A 91 1.21 -14.72 -18.30
N SER A 92 2.04 -15.38 -17.51
CA SER A 92 2.81 -14.72 -16.45
C SER A 92 4.14 -15.41 -16.17
N THR A 93 4.21 -16.33 -15.22
CA THR A 93 5.48 -16.83 -14.69
C THR A 93 5.45 -18.33 -14.43
N SER A 94 6.61 -18.91 -14.14
CA SER A 94 6.74 -20.29 -13.67
C SER A 94 6.14 -20.45 -12.28
N ILE A 95 5.34 -21.51 -12.09
CA ILE A 95 4.72 -21.86 -10.81
C ILE A 95 5.45 -22.99 -10.09
N MET A 96 6.31 -23.72 -10.83
CA MET A 96 7.12 -24.81 -10.32
C MET A 96 8.50 -24.77 -10.98
N ALA A 97 9.54 -24.95 -10.18
CA ALA A 97 10.92 -25.04 -10.62
C ALA A 97 11.67 -26.10 -9.83
N ALA A 98 12.75 -26.61 -10.40
CA ALA A 98 13.60 -27.62 -9.79
C ALA A 98 15.07 -27.29 -10.00
N ALA A 99 15.94 -27.80 -9.14
CA ALA A 99 17.38 -27.60 -9.22
C ALA A 99 18.17 -28.80 -8.72
N ARG A 100 19.42 -28.90 -9.19
CA ARG A 100 20.45 -29.77 -8.61
C ARG A 100 21.47 -28.92 -7.86
N TYR A 101 21.88 -29.36 -6.68
CA TYR A 101 22.89 -28.66 -5.87
C TYR A 101 23.80 -29.69 -5.20
N GLY A 102 25.08 -29.71 -5.58
CA GLY A 102 25.98 -30.83 -5.23
C GLY A 102 25.42 -32.15 -5.75
N GLN A 103 25.31 -33.15 -4.87
CA GLN A 103 24.71 -34.45 -5.19
C GLN A 103 23.18 -34.48 -4.98
N GLY A 104 22.60 -33.38 -4.50
CA GLY A 104 21.19 -33.23 -4.12
C GLY A 104 20.25 -32.80 -5.25
N ARG A 105 18.96 -32.88 -4.97
CA ARG A 105 17.89 -32.34 -5.82
C ARG A 105 16.93 -31.48 -4.98
N ILE A 106 16.39 -30.43 -5.58
CA ILE A 106 15.41 -29.53 -4.97
C ILE A 106 14.21 -29.39 -5.91
N ALA A 107 13.00 -29.52 -5.40
CA ALA A 107 11.76 -29.20 -6.11
C ALA A 107 10.98 -28.14 -5.33
N ALA A 108 10.59 -27.05 -6.00
CA ALA A 108 9.88 -25.93 -5.40
C ALA A 108 8.61 -25.59 -6.20
N ILE A 109 7.47 -25.47 -5.51
CA ILE A 109 6.18 -25.16 -6.12
C ILE A 109 5.41 -24.10 -5.32
N GLY A 110 4.76 -23.18 -6.04
CA GLY A 110 4.10 -21.99 -5.49
C GLY A 110 2.74 -22.22 -4.82
N GLY A 111 2.58 -23.32 -4.08
CA GLY A 111 1.33 -23.62 -3.40
C GLY A 111 1.42 -24.84 -2.49
N GLU A 112 0.95 -24.70 -1.25
CA GLU A 112 1.04 -25.71 -0.21
C GLU A 112 0.23 -26.97 -0.55
N ALA A 113 -0.85 -26.80 -1.32
CA ALA A 113 -1.74 -27.89 -1.73
C ALA A 113 -1.04 -28.95 -2.61
N TYR A 114 0.05 -28.60 -3.28
CA TYR A 114 0.73 -29.48 -4.25
C TYR A 114 1.70 -30.48 -3.61
N PHE A 115 1.91 -30.41 -2.29
CA PHE A 115 2.69 -31.41 -1.56
C PHE A 115 1.98 -31.85 -0.27
N LYS A 116 0.67 -32.09 -0.35
CA LYS A 116 -0.12 -32.69 0.73
C LYS A 116 -0.26 -34.19 0.51
N LEU A 117 0.49 -34.99 1.29
CA LEU A 117 0.50 -36.45 1.18
C LEU A 117 -0.73 -37.12 1.79
N THR A 118 -1.70 -36.35 2.28
CA THR A 118 -3.01 -36.81 2.77
C THR A 118 -4.12 -36.77 1.71
N GLU A 119 -3.90 -36.08 0.59
CA GLU A 119 -4.87 -35.96 -0.50
C GLU A 119 -5.16 -37.32 -1.17
N PRO A 120 -6.37 -37.59 -1.68
CA PRO A 120 -6.66 -38.84 -2.40
C PRO A 120 -5.82 -39.00 -3.67
N ASP A 121 -5.39 -40.22 -3.99
CA ASP A 121 -4.55 -40.54 -5.18
C ASP A 121 -5.17 -40.13 -6.52
N THR A 122 -6.49 -39.97 -6.57
CA THR A 122 -7.22 -39.51 -7.77
C THR A 122 -7.18 -38.00 -7.95
N SER A 123 -6.73 -37.23 -6.95
CA SER A 123 -6.60 -35.78 -7.06
C SER A 123 -5.36 -35.41 -7.88
N GLY A 124 -5.47 -34.38 -8.72
CA GLY A 124 -4.31 -33.90 -9.48
C GLY A 124 -3.18 -33.43 -8.56
N ASN A 125 -3.49 -32.88 -7.38
CA ASN A 125 -2.50 -32.45 -6.38
C ASN A 125 -1.70 -33.64 -5.82
N ALA A 126 -2.35 -34.77 -5.51
CA ALA A 126 -1.65 -35.97 -5.07
C ALA A 126 -0.73 -36.53 -6.17
N ILE A 127 -1.15 -36.43 -7.44
CA ILE A 127 -0.32 -36.84 -8.57
C ILE A 127 0.91 -35.94 -8.72
N VAL A 128 0.78 -34.62 -8.51
CA VAL A 128 1.93 -33.69 -8.46
C VAL A 128 2.89 -34.08 -7.34
N ALA A 129 2.40 -34.30 -6.12
CA ALA A 129 3.24 -34.72 -4.99
C ALA A 129 3.97 -36.05 -5.26
N ARG A 130 3.26 -37.03 -5.86
CA ARG A 130 3.83 -38.31 -6.29
C ARG A 130 4.96 -38.11 -7.31
N ASN A 131 4.77 -37.26 -8.31
CA ASN A 131 5.76 -37.00 -9.35
C ASN A 131 7.00 -36.29 -8.78
N ILE A 132 6.81 -35.35 -7.85
CA ILE A 132 7.92 -34.72 -7.11
C ILE A 132 8.72 -35.80 -6.36
N LEU A 133 8.05 -36.69 -5.62
CA LEU A 133 8.73 -37.77 -4.89
C LEU A 133 9.47 -38.73 -5.84
N ASN A 134 8.86 -39.11 -6.96
CA ASN A 134 9.51 -39.95 -7.97
C ASN A 134 10.80 -39.29 -8.50
N TRP A 135 10.72 -38.02 -8.89
CA TRP A 135 11.87 -37.30 -9.43
C TRP A 135 12.95 -37.07 -8.38
N ILE A 136 12.58 -36.67 -7.17
CA ILE A 136 13.55 -36.30 -6.15
C ILE A 136 14.28 -37.52 -5.59
N THR A 137 13.62 -38.68 -5.51
CA THR A 137 14.21 -39.93 -4.99
C THR A 137 14.91 -40.77 -6.06
N GLU A 138 14.89 -40.36 -7.32
CA GLU A 138 15.58 -41.07 -8.38
C GLU A 138 17.10 -41.10 -8.14
N GLY A 139 17.69 -42.28 -8.35
CA GLY A 139 19.12 -42.53 -8.13
C GLY A 139 19.51 -42.75 -6.66
N LEU A 140 18.56 -42.68 -5.72
CA LEU A 140 18.78 -43.14 -4.35
C LEU A 140 18.78 -44.69 -4.29
N PRO A 141 19.34 -45.30 -3.23
CA PRO A 141 19.28 -46.75 -3.02
C PRO A 141 17.85 -47.31 -3.03
N LEU A 142 16.87 -46.51 -2.58
CA LEU A 142 15.45 -46.78 -2.67
C LEU A 142 14.74 -45.55 -3.24
N SER A 143 14.20 -45.68 -4.45
CA SER A 143 13.31 -44.66 -5.04
C SER A 143 11.87 -44.82 -4.56
N TYR A 144 11.07 -43.76 -4.67
CA TYR A 144 9.66 -43.80 -4.31
C TYR A 144 8.85 -44.77 -5.21
N GLU A 145 9.24 -44.93 -6.48
CA GLU A 145 8.63 -45.94 -7.36
C GLU A 145 8.87 -47.35 -6.83
N GLN A 146 10.11 -47.68 -6.43
CA GLN A 146 10.43 -48.97 -5.82
C GLN A 146 9.69 -49.16 -4.49
N ALA A 147 9.62 -48.13 -3.65
CA ALA A 147 8.89 -48.17 -2.38
C ALA A 147 7.40 -48.48 -2.60
N ARG A 148 6.76 -47.90 -3.63
CA ARG A 148 5.36 -48.20 -4.01
C ARG A 148 5.15 -49.64 -4.49
N THR A 149 6.20 -50.33 -4.94
CA THR A 149 6.16 -51.76 -5.26
C THR A 149 6.45 -52.68 -4.08
N GLY A 150 6.62 -52.12 -2.87
CA GLY A 150 6.84 -52.88 -1.63
C GLY A 150 8.31 -53.15 -1.28
N GLN A 151 9.26 -52.45 -1.92
CA GLN A 151 10.71 -52.65 -1.66
C GLN A 151 11.23 -51.94 -0.41
N GLY A 152 10.40 -51.13 0.25
CA GLY A 152 10.77 -50.39 1.46
C GLY A 152 9.90 -49.16 1.66
N ARG A 153 10.35 -48.25 2.52
CA ARG A 153 9.67 -46.99 2.86
C ARG A 153 10.65 -45.82 2.74
N ILE A 154 10.16 -44.67 2.28
CA ILE A 154 10.94 -43.43 2.16
C ILE A 154 10.78 -42.63 3.45
N ALA A 155 11.88 -42.29 4.11
CA ALA A 155 11.86 -41.41 5.27
C ALA A 155 11.87 -39.93 4.83
N ILE A 156 10.93 -39.16 5.38
CA ILE A 156 10.82 -37.70 5.22
C ILE A 156 11.02 -37.04 6.59
N ILE A 157 11.90 -36.05 6.66
CA ILE A 157 12.12 -35.21 7.84
C ILE A 157 11.52 -33.81 7.64
N THR A 158 10.87 -33.25 8.67
CA THR A 158 10.23 -31.92 8.58
C THR A 158 10.08 -31.22 9.94
N LYS A 159 10.07 -29.87 9.93
CA LYS A 159 9.67 -29.03 11.08
C LYS A 159 8.15 -28.78 11.13
N THR A 160 7.41 -29.14 10.07
CA THR A 160 5.96 -28.94 9.98
C THR A 160 5.23 -29.96 10.86
N SER A 161 4.67 -29.52 11.99
CA SER A 161 4.09 -30.40 13.01
C SER A 161 2.84 -31.17 12.55
N ASP A 162 2.08 -30.63 11.60
CA ASP A 162 0.84 -31.22 11.08
C ASP A 162 1.02 -31.91 9.71
N PHE A 163 2.26 -32.00 9.22
CA PHE A 163 2.55 -32.72 7.99
C PHE A 163 2.37 -34.23 8.18
N ALA A 164 1.46 -34.82 7.40
CA ALA A 164 1.15 -36.23 7.49
C ALA A 164 1.07 -36.86 6.09
N ALA A 165 1.22 -38.19 6.05
CA ALA A 165 0.99 -39.01 4.86
C ALA A 165 -0.17 -39.97 5.13
N ARG A 166 -0.90 -40.34 4.08
CA ARG A 166 -1.91 -41.40 4.23
C ARG A 166 -1.25 -42.72 4.65
N PRO A 167 -1.94 -43.57 5.44
CA PRO A 167 -1.38 -44.82 5.94
C PRO A 167 -0.94 -45.83 4.86
N ASP A 168 -1.53 -45.73 3.65
CA ASP A 168 -1.22 -46.61 2.51
C ASP A 168 0.06 -46.21 1.76
N LEU A 169 0.60 -45.02 2.01
CA LEU A 169 1.84 -44.59 1.36
C LEU A 169 3.08 -45.22 2.02
N PRO A 170 4.09 -45.63 1.24
CA PRO A 170 5.33 -46.19 1.75
C PRO A 170 6.27 -45.07 2.25
N ILE A 171 5.79 -44.25 3.18
CA ILE A 171 6.45 -43.04 3.66
C ILE A 171 6.42 -43.00 5.18
N ASP A 172 7.59 -42.79 5.79
CA ASP A 172 7.74 -42.54 7.22
C ASP A 172 8.08 -41.08 7.45
N ILE A 173 7.37 -40.42 8.36
CA ILE A 173 7.56 -38.99 8.67
C ILE A 173 8.22 -38.87 10.03
N THR A 174 9.30 -38.09 10.10
CA THR A 174 9.96 -37.70 11.35
C THR A 174 9.86 -36.19 11.52
N HIS A 175 9.24 -35.77 12.61
CA HIS A 175 9.15 -34.38 12.99
C HIS A 175 10.34 -33.99 13.86
N VAL A 176 10.93 -32.83 13.58
CA VAL A 176 12.01 -32.23 14.37
C VAL A 176 11.67 -30.81 14.73
N ASP A 177 12.17 -30.34 15.87
CA ASP A 177 11.96 -28.95 16.30
C ASP A 177 12.97 -27.98 15.66
N ARG A 178 14.09 -28.50 15.12
CA ARG A 178 15.14 -27.74 14.42
C ARG A 178 15.86 -28.62 13.41
N TRP A 179 16.35 -28.05 12.31
CA TRP A 179 17.09 -28.76 11.28
C TRP A 179 18.47 -29.24 11.77
N THR A 180 18.98 -28.64 12.84
CA THR A 180 20.23 -29.01 13.51
C THR A 180 20.04 -30.06 14.63
N ALA A 181 18.86 -30.67 14.72
CA ALA A 181 18.55 -31.64 15.77
C ALA A 181 19.48 -32.86 15.71
N THR A 182 19.79 -33.42 16.89
CA THR A 182 20.59 -34.63 17.04
C THR A 182 19.79 -35.73 17.74
N ASP A 183 20.13 -36.99 17.49
CA ASP A 183 19.64 -38.12 18.29
C ASP A 183 20.23 -38.13 19.72
N GLU A 184 19.82 -39.11 20.52
CA GLU A 184 20.29 -39.30 21.90
C GLU A 184 21.80 -39.52 22.01
N GLN A 185 22.46 -39.93 20.91
CA GLN A 185 23.90 -40.16 20.82
C GLN A 185 24.65 -38.95 20.26
N GLY A 186 23.96 -37.84 19.97
CA GLY A 186 24.54 -36.61 19.45
C GLY A 186 24.82 -36.62 17.95
N LYS A 187 24.31 -37.61 17.20
CA LYS A 187 24.43 -37.65 15.74
C LYS A 187 23.33 -36.78 15.11
N ALA A 188 23.68 -35.98 14.10
CA ALA A 188 22.72 -35.15 13.38
C ALA A 188 21.59 -36.00 12.76
N LEU A 189 20.34 -35.57 12.97
CA LEU A 189 19.17 -36.17 12.33
C LEU A 189 19.06 -35.77 10.86
N LEU A 190 19.60 -34.63 10.46
CA LEU A 190 19.66 -34.20 9.07
C LEU A 190 20.79 -34.95 8.32
N ASP A 191 20.61 -36.26 8.13
CA ASP A 191 21.55 -37.18 7.48
C ASP A 191 20.91 -37.72 6.18
N PRO A 192 21.45 -37.42 4.98
CA PRO A 192 20.90 -37.90 3.71
C PRO A 192 20.75 -39.42 3.60
N ALA A 193 21.55 -40.20 4.34
CA ALA A 193 21.48 -41.66 4.31
C ALA A 193 20.28 -42.20 5.11
N ALA A 194 19.93 -41.55 6.23
CA ALA A 194 18.81 -41.95 7.09
C ALA A 194 17.50 -41.27 6.67
N TYR A 195 17.57 -39.98 6.35
CA TYR A 195 16.44 -39.14 5.96
C TYR A 195 16.73 -38.53 4.59
N PRO A 196 16.49 -39.28 3.50
CA PRO A 196 16.84 -38.85 2.16
C PRO A 196 16.02 -37.64 1.68
N VAL A 197 14.86 -37.36 2.28
CA VAL A 197 13.98 -36.26 1.88
C VAL A 197 13.67 -35.34 3.06
N ALA A 198 13.86 -34.03 2.87
CA ALA A 198 13.43 -32.97 3.77
C ALA A 198 12.29 -32.16 3.12
N PHE A 199 11.23 -31.88 3.90
CA PHE A 199 10.12 -31.03 3.47
C PHE A 199 10.07 -29.72 4.27
N ILE A 200 10.06 -28.59 3.56
CA ILE A 200 9.97 -27.23 4.11
C ILE A 200 8.71 -26.53 3.57
N ASP A 201 7.96 -25.87 4.44
CA ASP A 201 6.83 -25.00 4.08
C ASP A 201 7.07 -23.52 4.43
N TYR A 202 6.00 -22.74 4.57
CA TYR A 202 6.05 -21.29 4.85
C TYR A 202 6.61 -20.91 6.23
N THR A 203 6.86 -21.91 7.08
CA THR A 203 7.44 -21.77 8.40
C THR A 203 8.70 -22.63 8.49
N TYR A 204 9.72 -22.09 9.16
CA TYR A 204 10.93 -22.79 9.61
C TYR A 204 12.09 -22.96 8.61
N VAL A 205 12.88 -21.88 8.46
CA VAL A 205 14.34 -21.94 8.33
C VAL A 205 14.91 -20.74 9.09
N GLU A 206 15.72 -21.00 10.10
CA GLU A 206 16.45 -19.97 10.84
C GLU A 206 17.82 -19.70 10.18
N GLU A 207 18.45 -18.57 10.47
CA GLU A 207 19.71 -18.19 9.81
C GLU A 207 20.81 -19.22 10.02
N GLU A 208 20.90 -19.78 11.22
CA GLU A 208 21.85 -20.85 11.56
C GLU A 208 21.56 -22.19 10.87
N GLU A 209 20.35 -22.39 10.36
CA GLU A 209 19.92 -23.64 9.70
C GLU A 209 20.20 -23.63 8.19
N VAL A 210 20.46 -22.45 7.60
CA VAL A 210 20.70 -22.33 6.15
C VAL A 210 21.91 -23.16 5.70
N GLN A 211 23.04 -23.05 6.41
CA GLN A 211 24.26 -23.77 6.04
C GLN A 211 24.14 -25.29 6.23
N PRO A 212 23.63 -25.81 7.36
CA PRO A 212 23.32 -27.23 7.53
C PRO A 212 22.42 -27.81 6.42
N LEU A 213 21.37 -27.09 6.02
CA LEU A 213 20.50 -27.51 4.92
C LEU A 213 21.22 -27.53 3.57
N LEU A 214 22.08 -26.56 3.28
CA LEU A 214 22.90 -26.57 2.06
C LEU A 214 23.86 -27.76 2.04
N ASP A 215 24.49 -28.08 3.17
CA ASP A 215 25.43 -29.19 3.27
C ASP A 215 24.69 -30.53 3.11
N TYR A 216 23.53 -30.69 3.76
CA TYR A 216 22.62 -31.82 3.56
C TYR A 216 22.29 -32.05 2.08
N ILE A 217 21.88 -31.00 1.36
CA ILE A 217 21.56 -31.11 -0.07
C ILE A 217 22.83 -31.47 -0.86
N ARG A 218 23.95 -30.78 -0.57
CA ARG A 218 25.23 -31.01 -1.29
C ARG A 218 25.70 -32.46 -1.18
N GLU A 219 25.48 -33.10 -0.04
CA GLU A 219 25.85 -34.48 0.27
C GLU A 219 24.87 -35.54 -0.28
N GLY A 220 23.76 -35.13 -0.89
CA GLY A 220 22.80 -36.03 -1.53
C GLY A 220 21.38 -35.94 -0.99
N GLY A 221 21.14 -35.12 0.03
CA GLY A 221 19.80 -34.83 0.55
C GLY A 221 18.87 -34.27 -0.51
N ARG A 222 17.56 -34.53 -0.35
CA ARG A 222 16.51 -34.11 -1.27
C ARG A 222 15.62 -33.09 -0.59
N LEU A 223 15.39 -31.95 -1.21
CA LEU A 223 14.56 -30.89 -0.61
C LEU A 223 13.27 -30.65 -1.41
N VAL A 224 12.13 -30.75 -0.75
CA VAL A 224 10.85 -30.31 -1.31
C VAL A 224 10.38 -29.06 -0.60
N PHE A 225 10.02 -28.05 -1.38
CA PHE A 225 9.40 -26.82 -0.91
C PHE A 225 8.04 -26.59 -1.58
N ALA A 226 7.02 -26.30 -0.79
CA ALA A 226 5.69 -26.00 -1.31
C ALA A 226 5.03 -24.86 -0.51
N ALA A 227 5.18 -23.61 -0.98
CA ALA A 227 4.48 -22.46 -0.42
C ALA A 227 4.49 -21.25 -1.36
N LYS A 228 3.73 -20.21 -1.00
CA LYS A 228 3.56 -18.99 -1.81
C LYS A 228 4.49 -17.87 -1.34
N GLY A 229 5.43 -17.43 -2.18
CA GLY A 229 6.34 -16.33 -1.85
C GLY A 229 5.63 -15.02 -1.50
N TRP A 230 4.58 -14.64 -2.22
CA TRP A 230 3.82 -13.41 -1.94
C TRP A 230 3.10 -13.43 -0.58
N VAL A 231 2.76 -14.61 -0.06
CA VAL A 231 2.16 -14.73 1.28
C VAL A 231 3.19 -14.36 2.36
N PHE A 232 4.48 -14.59 2.11
CA PHE A 232 5.52 -14.28 3.10
C PHE A 232 5.65 -12.77 3.26
N GLU A 233 5.66 -11.99 2.18
CA GLU A 233 5.75 -10.53 2.31
C GLU A 233 4.44 -9.90 2.79
N GLN A 234 3.29 -10.45 2.39
CA GLN A 234 1.98 -9.91 2.76
C GLN A 234 1.53 -10.29 4.18
N TYR A 235 1.89 -11.49 4.64
CA TYR A 235 1.54 -12.04 5.95
C TYR A 235 2.79 -12.58 6.65
N PRO A 236 3.74 -11.69 7.01
CA PRO A 236 5.06 -12.12 7.43
C PRO A 236 5.05 -12.89 8.74
N SER A 237 5.39 -14.17 8.72
CA SER A 237 5.59 -14.97 9.94
C SER A 237 6.73 -14.43 10.80
N VAL A 238 7.78 -13.88 10.17
CA VAL A 238 8.91 -13.19 10.83
C VAL A 238 8.49 -11.94 11.63
N SER A 239 7.32 -11.36 11.33
CA SER A 239 6.77 -10.24 12.12
C SER A 239 6.43 -10.62 13.55
N LYS A 240 6.14 -11.90 13.82
CA LYS A 240 5.83 -12.39 15.17
C LYS A 240 7.04 -12.41 16.10
N GLU A 241 8.25 -12.40 15.55
CA GLU A 241 9.51 -12.46 16.31
C GLU A 241 10.29 -11.14 16.28
N THR A 242 10.02 -10.26 15.31
CA THR A 242 10.82 -9.04 15.06
C THR A 242 10.06 -7.72 15.19
N ASP A 243 8.76 -7.74 15.49
CA ASP A 243 7.86 -6.55 15.52
C ASP A 243 7.85 -5.74 14.20
N GLN A 244 8.30 -6.33 13.09
CA GLN A 244 8.32 -5.70 11.78
C GLN A 244 6.97 -5.80 11.07
N ALA A 245 6.41 -4.66 10.67
CA ALA A 245 5.13 -4.53 9.96
C ALA A 245 5.12 -5.13 8.54
N THR A 246 6.29 -5.28 7.94
CA THR A 246 6.49 -5.73 6.55
C THR A 246 7.75 -6.57 6.51
N ALA A 247 7.78 -7.60 5.70
CA ALA A 247 9.01 -8.36 5.44
C ALA A 247 9.28 -8.43 3.94
N SER A 248 10.55 -8.57 3.57
CA SER A 248 11.03 -8.80 2.21
C SER A 248 11.63 -10.19 2.10
N LEU A 249 11.27 -10.93 1.05
CA LEU A 249 11.89 -12.21 0.74
C LEU A 249 13.42 -12.09 0.67
N ALA A 250 13.94 -11.00 0.10
CA ALA A 250 15.37 -10.84 -0.14
C ALA A 250 16.22 -10.69 1.13
N SER A 251 15.68 -10.08 2.20
CA SER A 251 16.43 -9.79 3.43
C SER A 251 15.98 -10.62 4.63
N ASP A 252 14.69 -10.88 4.78
CA ASP A 252 14.13 -11.28 6.07
C ASP A 252 13.89 -12.80 6.17
N TYR A 253 13.97 -13.52 5.05
CA TYR A 253 13.70 -14.96 5.00
C TYR A 253 14.98 -15.78 4.72
N PRO A 254 15.54 -16.49 5.73
CA PRO A 254 16.69 -17.38 5.53
C PRO A 254 16.45 -18.46 4.47
N LEU A 255 15.21 -18.96 4.35
CA LEU A 255 14.80 -19.88 3.30
C LEU A 255 15.04 -19.33 1.88
N GLN A 256 14.79 -18.03 1.67
CA GLN A 256 15.05 -17.41 0.37
C GLN A 256 16.55 -17.41 0.05
N ARG A 257 17.42 -17.22 1.06
CA ARG A 257 18.89 -17.36 0.90
C ARG A 257 19.30 -18.77 0.51
N LEU A 258 18.70 -19.79 1.15
CA LEU A 258 18.89 -21.21 0.83
C LEU A 258 18.55 -21.48 -0.65
N LEU A 259 17.34 -21.10 -1.08
CA LEU A 259 16.87 -21.31 -2.44
C LEU A 259 17.74 -20.54 -3.46
N ASN A 260 18.11 -19.29 -3.15
CA ASN A 260 18.93 -18.47 -4.03
C ASN A 260 20.33 -19.04 -4.25
N LYS A 261 20.95 -19.65 -3.23
CA LYS A 261 22.22 -20.37 -3.38
C LYS A 261 22.10 -21.59 -4.28
N ALA A 262 20.94 -22.25 -4.29
CA ALA A 262 20.64 -23.37 -5.17
C ALA A 262 20.11 -22.94 -6.56
N GLY A 263 20.03 -21.64 -6.84
CA GLY A 263 19.58 -21.13 -8.15
C GLY A 263 18.07 -21.05 -8.34
N LEU A 264 17.31 -21.09 -7.25
CA LEU A 264 15.85 -20.94 -7.22
C LEU A 264 15.43 -19.68 -6.46
N SER A 265 14.29 -19.10 -6.79
CA SER A 265 13.76 -17.92 -6.10
C SER A 265 12.26 -18.01 -5.92
N LEU A 266 11.74 -17.75 -4.71
CA LEU A 266 10.32 -17.44 -4.58
C LEU A 266 10.07 -16.04 -5.13
N MET A 267 8.90 -15.86 -5.75
CA MET A 267 8.48 -14.58 -6.29
C MET A 267 7.40 -13.95 -5.39
N ASN A 268 7.49 -12.63 -5.19
CA ASN A 268 6.39 -11.85 -4.64
C ASN A 268 5.36 -11.51 -5.75
N ASN A 269 4.69 -12.53 -6.28
CA ASN A 269 3.57 -12.37 -7.20
C ASN A 269 2.54 -13.50 -7.11
N GLN A 270 1.32 -13.20 -7.56
CA GLN A 270 0.29 -14.20 -7.82
C GLN A 270 0.43 -14.67 -9.28
N ALA A 271 1.03 -15.84 -9.48
CA ALA A 271 1.25 -16.42 -10.79
C ALA A 271 -0.07 -16.89 -11.45
N THR A 272 -1.06 -17.32 -10.65
CA THR A 272 -2.36 -17.76 -11.18
C THR A 272 -3.52 -17.30 -10.29
N THR A 273 -4.58 -16.78 -10.90
CA THR A 273 -5.82 -16.31 -10.24
C THR A 273 -7.07 -16.84 -10.96
N TRP A 274 -6.98 -18.02 -11.57
CA TRP A 274 -7.97 -18.59 -12.47
C TRP A 274 -8.00 -20.12 -12.35
N ASP A 275 -9.16 -20.72 -12.65
CA ASP A 275 -9.36 -22.18 -12.63
C ASP A 275 -8.87 -22.85 -13.92
N GLY A 276 -8.28 -24.05 -13.82
CA GLY A 276 -7.90 -24.82 -15.00
C GLY A 276 -6.62 -25.62 -14.78
N SER A 277 -5.69 -25.57 -15.73
CA SER A 277 -4.37 -26.20 -15.58
C SER A 277 -3.24 -25.35 -16.16
N ALA A 278 -2.13 -25.27 -15.43
CA ALA A 278 -0.88 -24.71 -15.93
C ALA A 278 -0.09 -25.80 -16.67
N PRO A 279 0.25 -25.62 -17.96
CA PRO A 279 0.97 -26.63 -18.74
C PRO A 279 2.36 -26.90 -18.19
N PHE A 280 2.77 -28.18 -18.27
CA PHE A 280 4.17 -28.56 -18.12
C PHE A 280 4.99 -28.10 -19.32
N LEU A 281 6.25 -27.76 -19.06
CA LEU A 281 7.16 -27.24 -20.08
C LEU A 281 7.92 -28.38 -20.76
N ASN A 282 8.22 -28.21 -22.05
CA ASN A 282 9.28 -28.98 -22.70
C ASN A 282 10.66 -28.30 -22.50
N LEU A 283 11.75 -28.95 -22.93
CA LEU A 283 13.11 -28.40 -22.76
C LEU A 283 13.30 -26.97 -23.29
N THR A 284 12.68 -26.64 -24.43
CA THR A 284 12.79 -25.29 -25.02
C THR A 284 12.04 -24.27 -24.17
N GLN A 285 10.81 -24.60 -23.76
CA GLN A 285 9.99 -23.73 -22.92
C GLN A 285 10.59 -23.56 -21.52
N ALA A 286 11.16 -24.61 -20.94
CA ALA A 286 11.85 -24.54 -19.65
C ALA A 286 13.04 -23.57 -19.70
N ALA A 287 13.79 -23.54 -20.82
CA ALA A 287 14.83 -22.55 -21.05
C ALA A 287 14.26 -21.13 -21.23
N HIS A 288 13.15 -20.98 -21.96
CA HIS A 288 12.49 -19.68 -22.17
C HIS A 288 11.90 -19.06 -20.89
N TYR A 289 11.58 -19.88 -19.89
CA TYR A 289 11.10 -19.43 -18.57
C TYR A 289 12.23 -19.30 -17.53
N ASN A 290 13.49 -19.57 -17.89
CA ASN A 290 14.62 -19.32 -17.00
C ASN A 290 14.85 -17.80 -16.86
N ALA A 291 14.97 -17.30 -15.63
CA ALA A 291 15.05 -15.87 -15.38
C ALA A 291 16.34 -15.22 -15.93
N ASN A 292 17.46 -15.95 -16.04
CA ASN A 292 18.66 -15.43 -16.69
C ASN A 292 18.46 -15.27 -18.21
N HIS A 293 17.73 -16.20 -18.83
CA HIS A 293 17.38 -16.12 -20.24
C HIS A 293 16.44 -14.93 -20.48
N ILE A 294 15.37 -14.82 -19.70
CA ILE A 294 14.44 -13.68 -19.77
C ILE A 294 15.17 -12.35 -19.53
N MET A 295 16.11 -12.31 -18.58
CA MET A 295 16.95 -11.13 -18.34
C MET A 295 17.81 -10.78 -19.55
N ALA A 296 18.44 -11.77 -20.21
CA ALA A 296 19.24 -11.53 -21.41
C ALA A 296 18.39 -11.02 -22.58
N GLU A 297 17.21 -11.61 -22.81
CA GLU A 297 16.26 -11.15 -23.83
C GLU A 297 15.76 -9.73 -23.53
N ALA A 298 15.41 -9.42 -22.27
CA ALA A 298 15.00 -8.07 -21.87
C ALA A 298 16.12 -7.03 -22.08
N LYS A 299 17.37 -7.37 -21.77
CA LYS A 299 18.54 -6.52 -22.06
C LYS A 299 18.74 -6.32 -23.57
N ALA A 300 18.53 -7.37 -24.37
CA ALA A 300 18.65 -7.29 -25.83
C ALA A 300 17.56 -6.40 -26.46
N ILE A 301 16.32 -6.47 -25.94
CA ILE A 301 15.21 -5.58 -26.32
C ILE A 301 15.55 -4.13 -25.97
N GLU A 302 15.99 -3.89 -24.73
CA GLU A 302 16.34 -2.54 -24.27
C GLU A 302 17.53 -1.93 -25.02
N ALA A 303 18.47 -2.76 -25.47
CA ALA A 303 19.59 -2.36 -26.33
C ALA A 303 19.19 -2.12 -27.80
N GLY A 304 17.93 -2.40 -28.18
CA GLY A 304 17.44 -2.29 -29.56
C GLY A 304 17.98 -3.37 -30.51
N THR A 305 18.59 -4.43 -29.97
CA THR A 305 19.17 -5.53 -30.77
C THR A 305 18.14 -6.61 -31.14
N LYS A 306 17.00 -6.62 -30.43
CA LYS A 306 15.84 -7.47 -30.71
C LYS A 306 14.56 -6.68 -30.48
N THR A 307 13.51 -7.01 -31.21
CA THR A 307 12.13 -6.62 -30.89
C THR A 307 11.51 -7.62 -29.91
N ILE A 308 10.39 -7.22 -29.27
CA ILE A 308 9.63 -8.13 -28.37
C ILE A 308 9.17 -9.37 -29.14
N GLY A 309 8.72 -9.21 -30.39
CA GLY A 309 8.29 -10.32 -31.24
C GLY A 309 9.39 -11.32 -31.55
N GLU A 310 10.65 -10.87 -31.65
CA GLU A 310 11.82 -11.73 -31.88
C GLU A 310 12.35 -12.40 -30.61
N ALA A 311 11.95 -11.92 -29.42
CA ALA A 311 12.40 -12.47 -28.16
C ALA A 311 11.88 -13.90 -27.95
N THR A 312 12.76 -14.81 -27.57
CA THR A 312 12.45 -16.22 -27.32
C THR A 312 11.97 -16.41 -25.88
N ILE A 313 10.78 -15.91 -25.59
CA ILE A 313 10.17 -15.92 -24.25
C ILE A 313 8.80 -16.58 -24.33
N GLY A 314 8.48 -17.38 -23.32
CA GLY A 314 7.18 -18.04 -23.22
C GLY A 314 6.99 -19.18 -24.22
N PHE A 315 5.73 -19.40 -24.58
CA PHE A 315 5.29 -20.41 -25.54
C PHE A 315 5.46 -19.91 -26.99
N SER A 316 5.48 -20.82 -27.95
CA SER A 316 5.69 -20.50 -29.37
C SER A 316 4.60 -19.58 -29.97
N ASP A 317 3.40 -19.59 -29.39
CA ASP A 317 2.25 -18.78 -29.77
C ASP A 317 2.06 -17.54 -28.87
N SER A 318 3.02 -17.24 -27.98
CA SER A 318 2.98 -16.04 -27.15
C SER A 318 3.15 -14.79 -28.01
N ASP A 319 2.14 -13.91 -28.01
CA ASP A 319 2.21 -12.60 -28.65
C ASP A 319 3.08 -11.62 -27.85
N ASP A 320 3.33 -10.43 -28.42
CA ASP A 320 4.19 -9.42 -27.79
C ASP A 320 3.69 -9.00 -26.40
N LYS A 321 2.37 -8.98 -26.21
CA LYS A 321 1.74 -8.61 -24.94
C LYS A 321 1.99 -9.69 -23.88
N ALA A 322 1.84 -10.96 -24.24
CA ALA A 322 2.11 -12.10 -23.38
C ALA A 322 3.61 -12.13 -22.99
N LYS A 323 4.51 -11.95 -23.96
CA LYS A 323 5.96 -11.89 -23.71
C LYS A 323 6.34 -10.76 -22.75
N MET A 324 5.79 -9.56 -22.94
CA MET A 324 6.03 -8.44 -22.02
C MET A 324 5.50 -8.69 -20.62
N LYS A 325 4.32 -9.33 -20.50
CA LYS A 325 3.78 -9.72 -19.20
C LYS A 325 4.65 -10.78 -18.51
N ILE A 326 5.20 -11.73 -19.26
CA ILE A 326 6.16 -12.71 -18.72
C ILE A 326 7.42 -12.01 -18.22
N ILE A 327 8.02 -11.13 -19.03
CA ILE A 327 9.22 -10.37 -18.62
C ILE A 327 8.96 -9.62 -17.31
N THR A 328 7.93 -8.78 -17.29
CA THR A 328 7.65 -7.90 -16.15
C THR A 328 7.27 -8.68 -14.90
N SER A 329 6.46 -9.74 -15.01
CA SER A 329 6.04 -10.55 -13.85
C SER A 329 7.17 -11.42 -13.30
N THR A 330 7.98 -12.06 -14.16
CA THR A 330 9.09 -12.89 -13.73
C THR A 330 10.25 -12.05 -13.21
N LEU A 331 10.73 -11.07 -13.98
CA LEU A 331 11.90 -10.27 -13.56
C LEU A 331 11.56 -9.33 -12.41
N GLY A 332 10.44 -8.60 -12.46
CA GLY A 332 10.05 -7.68 -11.39
C GLY A 332 9.97 -8.36 -10.02
N SER A 333 9.43 -9.58 -9.99
CA SER A 333 9.29 -10.35 -8.74
C SER A 333 10.58 -11.08 -8.34
N THR A 334 11.36 -11.59 -9.30
CA THR A 334 12.59 -12.34 -9.01
C THR A 334 13.71 -11.41 -8.55
N LEU A 335 13.92 -10.28 -9.25
CA LEU A 335 15.01 -9.36 -8.96
C LEU A 335 14.84 -8.69 -7.60
N GLY A 336 13.59 -8.42 -7.20
CA GLY A 336 13.22 -7.95 -5.87
C GLY A 336 13.55 -8.95 -4.77
N SER A 337 13.30 -10.25 -5.00
CA SER A 337 13.50 -11.31 -4.00
C SER A 337 14.91 -11.91 -3.95
N LEU A 338 15.85 -11.43 -4.77
CA LEU A 338 17.25 -11.89 -4.70
C LEU A 338 17.96 -11.36 -3.45
N SER A 339 18.46 -12.30 -2.64
CA SER A 339 19.37 -12.04 -1.53
C SER A 339 20.83 -11.93 -2.00
N PRO A 340 21.74 -11.38 -1.15
CA PRO A 340 23.19 -11.38 -1.43
C PRO A 340 23.80 -12.78 -1.65
N ALA A 341 23.08 -13.83 -1.26
CA ALA A 341 23.48 -15.22 -1.45
C ALA A 341 23.31 -15.70 -2.91
N SER A 342 22.53 -14.98 -3.73
CA SER A 342 22.30 -15.30 -5.13
C SER A 342 23.53 -15.02 -5.99
N PRO A 343 23.95 -15.95 -6.88
CA PRO A 343 24.98 -15.70 -7.88
C PRO A 343 24.70 -14.49 -8.80
N ALA A 344 23.43 -14.16 -9.03
CA ALA A 344 23.03 -13.04 -9.89
C ALA A 344 23.04 -11.68 -9.16
N TYR A 345 23.17 -11.68 -7.83
CA TYR A 345 22.99 -10.46 -7.02
C TYR A 345 23.97 -9.35 -7.37
N ALA A 346 25.26 -9.66 -7.52
CA ALA A 346 26.28 -8.67 -7.81
C ALA A 346 26.03 -7.95 -9.14
N GLN A 347 25.65 -8.69 -10.20
CA GLN A 347 25.32 -8.10 -11.49
C GLN A 347 24.06 -7.23 -11.40
N VAL A 348 23.04 -7.68 -10.68
CA VAL A 348 21.79 -6.93 -10.47
C VAL A 348 22.06 -5.62 -9.74
N GLN A 349 22.94 -5.61 -8.73
CA GLN A 349 23.35 -4.39 -8.03
C GLN A 349 24.12 -3.44 -8.95
N GLU A 350 25.06 -3.97 -9.74
CA GLU A 350 25.80 -3.17 -10.71
C GLU A 350 24.88 -2.53 -11.75
N ASP A 351 23.93 -3.29 -12.29
CA ASP A 351 22.97 -2.79 -13.28
C ASP A 351 22.02 -1.77 -12.67
N ALA A 352 21.55 -2.00 -11.43
CA ALA A 352 20.71 -1.06 -10.71
C ALA A 352 21.43 0.28 -10.45
N SER A 353 22.74 0.26 -10.17
CA SER A 353 23.53 1.49 -9.97
C SER A 353 23.58 2.39 -11.22
N LYS A 354 23.40 1.80 -12.41
CA LYS A 354 23.37 2.51 -13.70
C LYS A 354 22.00 3.15 -13.98
N LEU A 355 20.97 2.84 -13.21
CA LEU A 355 19.63 3.40 -13.38
C LEU A 355 19.53 4.87 -12.96
N GLY A 356 20.58 5.46 -12.39
CA GLY A 356 20.51 6.84 -11.91
C GLY A 356 20.20 7.89 -12.98
N SER A 357 20.35 7.57 -14.27
CA SER A 357 20.00 8.44 -15.40
C SER A 357 18.58 8.21 -15.94
N ILE A 358 17.82 7.25 -15.40
CA ILE A 358 16.48 6.97 -15.92
C ILE A 358 15.50 8.06 -15.47
N THR A 359 14.69 8.54 -16.41
CA THR A 359 13.62 9.50 -16.12
C THR A 359 12.31 8.75 -15.94
N LEU A 360 11.52 9.19 -14.95
CA LEU A 360 10.18 8.69 -14.67
C LEU A 360 9.13 9.53 -15.43
N PRO A 361 8.05 8.94 -15.96
CA PRO A 361 7.76 7.50 -16.02
C PRO A 361 8.65 6.75 -17.01
N VAL A 362 8.83 5.46 -16.75
CA VAL A 362 9.55 4.54 -17.65
C VAL A 362 8.55 3.89 -18.59
N GLU A 363 8.87 3.79 -19.88
CA GLU A 363 8.11 2.98 -20.83
C GLU A 363 8.59 1.52 -20.79
N PRO A 364 7.82 0.57 -20.22
CA PRO A 364 8.31 -0.79 -20.00
C PRO A 364 8.58 -1.55 -21.31
N ALA A 365 7.85 -1.23 -22.39
CA ALA A 365 8.09 -1.82 -23.70
C ALA A 365 9.44 -1.44 -24.30
N ALA A 366 9.91 -0.21 -24.06
CA ALA A 366 11.21 0.27 -24.53
C ALA A 366 12.35 -0.12 -23.59
N LYS A 367 12.07 -0.24 -22.28
CA LYS A 367 13.07 -0.53 -21.23
C LYS A 367 12.65 -1.66 -20.29
N PRO A 368 12.40 -2.87 -20.81
CA PRO A 368 11.82 -3.97 -20.02
C PRO A 368 12.70 -4.39 -18.84
N TYR A 369 14.03 -4.36 -19.00
CA TYR A 369 14.94 -4.77 -17.95
C TYR A 369 15.05 -3.70 -16.87
N SER A 370 15.30 -2.45 -17.26
CA SER A 370 15.33 -1.32 -16.32
C SER A 370 14.02 -1.14 -15.58
N ALA A 371 12.87 -1.29 -16.25
CA ALA A 371 11.55 -1.22 -15.61
C ALA A 371 11.37 -2.33 -14.55
N SER A 372 11.91 -3.51 -14.78
CA SER A 372 11.84 -4.63 -13.83
C SER A 372 12.80 -4.48 -12.63
N LEU A 373 13.93 -3.79 -12.81
CA LEU A 373 14.89 -3.50 -11.74
C LEU A 373 14.43 -2.37 -10.80
N LEU A 374 13.68 -1.41 -11.33
CA LEU A 374 13.39 -0.16 -10.65
C LEU A 374 12.67 -0.32 -9.30
N PRO A 375 11.60 -1.15 -9.16
CA PRO A 375 10.96 -1.39 -7.87
C PRO A 375 11.93 -1.94 -6.83
N ALA A 376 12.74 -2.94 -7.21
CA ALA A 376 13.71 -3.58 -6.33
C ALA A 376 14.78 -2.60 -5.86
N LEU A 377 15.28 -1.73 -6.76
CA LEU A 377 16.23 -0.68 -6.40
C LEU A 377 15.62 0.31 -5.40
N MET A 378 14.42 0.82 -5.68
CA MET A 378 13.77 1.83 -4.84
C MET A 378 13.46 1.30 -3.44
N GLU A 379 13.02 0.04 -3.32
CA GLU A 379 12.81 -0.60 -2.03
C GLU A 379 14.13 -0.76 -1.27
N ARG A 380 15.19 -1.23 -1.92
CA ARG A 380 16.52 -1.38 -1.30
C ARG A 380 17.08 -0.06 -0.81
N LEU A 381 16.92 1.02 -1.58
CA LEU A 381 17.37 2.36 -1.17
C LEU A 381 16.64 2.86 0.09
N LEU A 382 15.35 2.54 0.23
CA LEU A 382 14.57 2.90 1.43
C LEU A 382 15.03 2.12 2.68
N ARG A 383 15.44 0.87 2.49
CA ARG A 383 15.90 -0.02 3.56
C ARG A 383 17.40 0.08 3.84
N ASP A 384 18.17 0.77 2.99
CA ASP A 384 19.62 0.91 3.15
C ASP A 384 19.94 1.66 4.47
N PRO A 385 20.63 1.01 5.44
CA PRO A 385 21.00 1.64 6.69
C PRO A 385 22.04 2.77 6.51
N ALA A 386 22.87 2.72 5.45
CA ALA A 386 23.74 3.84 5.11
C ALA A 386 22.92 5.04 4.62
N GLY A 387 21.72 4.80 4.11
CA GLY A 387 20.77 5.78 3.60
C GLY A 387 21.35 6.59 2.47
N ALA A 388 22.02 5.94 1.50
CA ALA A 388 22.61 6.63 0.36
C ALA A 388 21.57 7.46 -0.42
N LYS A 389 22.00 8.58 -0.99
CA LYS A 389 21.13 9.44 -1.80
C LYS A 389 20.56 8.65 -2.99
N SER A 390 19.25 8.62 -3.11
CA SER A 390 18.55 8.06 -4.27
C SER A 390 18.82 8.92 -5.50
N PRO A 391 19.04 8.32 -6.68
CA PRO A 391 19.17 9.08 -7.93
C PRO A 391 17.89 9.83 -8.30
N PHE A 392 16.73 9.44 -7.76
CA PHE A 392 15.45 10.08 -8.02
C PHE A 392 15.15 11.26 -7.08
N ALA A 393 15.96 11.46 -6.04
CA ALA A 393 15.71 12.47 -5.00
C ALA A 393 15.67 13.90 -5.54
N ASP A 394 16.55 14.23 -6.50
CA ASP A 394 16.65 15.56 -7.08
C ASP A 394 15.46 15.90 -7.99
N ALA A 395 14.85 14.89 -8.60
CA ALA A 395 13.62 15.05 -9.38
C ALA A 395 12.42 15.23 -8.45
N PHE A 396 12.32 14.41 -7.41
CA PHE A 396 11.31 14.53 -6.36
C PHE A 396 11.75 13.80 -5.09
N PRO A 397 11.62 14.40 -3.88
CA PRO A 397 10.96 15.66 -3.54
C PRO A 397 11.73 16.93 -3.94
N GLY A 398 12.89 16.81 -4.56
CA GLY A 398 13.63 17.93 -5.14
C GLY A 398 14.93 18.23 -4.42
N LYS A 399 15.85 18.90 -5.12
CA LYS A 399 17.11 19.36 -4.55
C LYS A 399 16.97 20.66 -3.76
N THR A 400 17.83 20.85 -2.76
CA THR A 400 18.02 22.15 -2.10
C THR A 400 18.72 23.13 -3.04
N LEU A 401 18.29 24.40 -3.04
CA LEU A 401 19.03 25.50 -3.67
C LEU A 401 20.18 25.91 -2.75
N ASP A 402 21.40 26.04 -3.30
CA ASP A 402 22.64 26.49 -2.65
C ASP A 402 22.64 26.30 -1.13
N GLY A 403 22.90 25.05 -0.71
CA GLY A 403 22.72 24.57 0.67
C GLY A 403 23.12 25.58 1.74
N GLY A 404 22.11 26.18 2.36
CA GLY A 404 22.29 27.06 3.51
C GLY A 404 23.03 26.34 4.65
N PRO A 405 23.53 27.08 5.66
CA PRO A 405 24.27 26.47 6.75
C PRO A 405 23.44 25.39 7.45
N ALA A 406 24.09 24.29 7.80
CA ALA A 406 23.45 23.19 8.49
C ALA A 406 22.84 23.67 9.82
N VAL A 407 21.60 23.24 10.09
CA VAL A 407 20.92 23.56 11.34
C VAL A 407 21.69 22.94 12.51
N THR A 408 21.97 23.74 13.54
CA THR A 408 22.72 23.31 14.73
C THR A 408 21.91 23.62 15.99
N GLY A 409 21.68 22.62 16.83
CA GLY A 409 21.07 22.76 18.16
C GLY A 409 19.64 23.30 18.15
N LYS A 410 18.85 23.08 17.10
CA LYS A 410 17.48 23.60 17.02
C LYS A 410 16.61 22.87 18.03
N ARG A 411 16.11 23.62 19.01
CA ARG A 411 15.24 23.12 20.08
C ARG A 411 13.80 23.02 19.56
N ILE A 412 13.25 21.81 19.54
CA ILE A 412 11.85 21.57 19.17
C ILE A 412 11.08 21.17 20.42
N TRP A 413 10.01 21.89 20.71
CA TRP A 413 9.11 21.60 21.82
C TRP A 413 8.07 20.57 21.38
N ILE A 414 7.96 19.48 22.13
CA ILE A 414 7.12 18.33 21.84
C ILE A 414 6.07 18.19 22.94
N ASP A 415 4.82 18.47 22.60
CA ASP A 415 3.69 18.32 23.50
C ASP A 415 3.05 16.93 23.34
N PHE A 416 2.94 16.17 24.42
CA PHE A 416 2.21 14.90 24.43
C PHE A 416 0.77 15.08 24.93
N ASP A 417 0.36 16.28 25.36
CA ASP A 417 -1.00 16.55 25.84
C ASP A 417 -1.94 16.92 24.67
N TYR A 418 -2.39 15.90 23.95
CA TYR A 418 -3.34 16.06 22.85
C TYR A 418 -4.50 15.07 22.93
N SER A 419 -5.62 15.45 22.34
CA SER A 419 -6.81 14.62 22.21
C SER A 419 -6.75 13.75 20.96
N THR A 420 -7.30 12.53 21.01
CA THR A 420 -7.50 11.67 19.84
C THR A 420 -8.82 11.94 19.11
N TYR A 421 -9.66 12.83 19.66
CA TYR A 421 -10.91 13.32 19.08
C TYR A 421 -11.96 12.27 18.71
N SER A 422 -11.83 11.03 19.19
CA SER A 422 -12.75 9.93 18.88
C SER A 422 -14.22 10.24 19.22
N TYR A 423 -14.45 11.11 20.22
CA TYR A 423 -15.78 11.58 20.63
C TYR A 423 -16.51 12.39 19.54
N LEU A 424 -15.81 12.94 18.55
CA LEU A 424 -16.42 13.70 17.45
C LEU A 424 -17.11 12.82 16.40
N ARG A 425 -16.73 11.53 16.32
CA ARG A 425 -17.27 10.53 15.39
C ARG A 425 -17.09 10.89 13.92
N GLN A 426 -16.04 11.66 13.65
CA GLN A 426 -15.64 12.10 12.33
C GLN A 426 -14.88 10.99 11.59
N PHE A 427 -14.79 11.05 10.25
CA PHE A 427 -14.05 10.06 9.46
C PHE A 427 -12.56 10.14 9.74
N TYR A 428 -12.03 11.36 9.76
CA TYR A 428 -10.62 11.64 9.94
C TYR A 428 -10.47 12.76 10.97
N VAL A 429 -9.36 12.72 11.71
CA VAL A 429 -9.03 13.74 12.70
C VAL A 429 -7.53 14.01 12.63
N PRO A 430 -7.09 15.25 12.87
CA PRO A 430 -5.68 15.57 12.89
C PRO A 430 -4.87 14.78 13.90
N GLN A 431 -3.66 14.39 13.50
CA GLN A 431 -2.66 13.79 14.38
C GLN A 431 -1.66 14.85 14.85
N ASN A 432 -0.91 14.56 15.91
CA ASN A 432 0.00 15.53 16.52
C ASN A 432 1.36 15.57 15.82
N TRP A 433 1.38 15.94 14.53
CA TRP A 433 2.64 16.13 13.79
C TRP A 433 3.22 17.50 14.10
N ILE A 434 4.47 17.53 14.54
CA ILE A 434 5.16 18.78 14.90
C ILE A 434 6.13 19.14 13.79
N SER A 435 5.83 20.25 13.12
CA SER A 435 6.67 20.85 12.07
C SER A 435 7.95 21.43 12.68
N THR A 436 9.10 21.02 12.15
CA THR A 436 10.40 21.50 12.65
C THR A 436 10.94 22.70 11.87
N GLY A 437 10.39 22.99 10.68
CA GLY A 437 10.93 23.97 9.74
C GLY A 437 12.33 23.62 9.21
N VAL A 438 12.70 22.33 9.24
CA VAL A 438 13.98 21.81 8.73
C VAL A 438 13.73 20.82 7.62
N TYR A 439 14.55 20.89 6.58
CA TYR A 439 14.57 19.95 5.47
C TYR A 439 15.85 19.10 5.56
N ALA A 440 15.68 17.79 5.72
CA ALA A 440 16.78 16.83 5.62
C ALA A 440 17.15 16.66 4.15
N GLU A 441 18.41 16.93 3.82
CA GLU A 441 18.93 16.71 2.47
C GLU A 441 19.07 15.21 2.19
N ALA A 442 18.76 14.80 0.96
CA ALA A 442 18.84 13.42 0.53
C ALA A 442 20.26 12.84 0.74
N GLY A 443 20.32 11.70 1.44
CA GLY A 443 21.55 10.99 1.77
C GLY A 443 22.43 11.61 2.85
N LYS A 444 22.04 12.75 3.44
CA LYS A 444 22.77 13.37 4.55
C LYS A 444 22.09 13.05 5.89
N PRO A 445 22.87 12.77 6.96
CA PRO A 445 22.29 12.48 8.25
C PRO A 445 21.75 13.73 8.93
N ILE A 446 20.67 13.55 9.70
CA ILE A 446 20.28 14.44 10.78
C ILE A 446 20.49 13.73 12.12
N THR A 447 20.67 14.50 13.18
CA THR A 447 20.80 13.97 14.54
C THR A 447 19.74 14.56 15.44
N ILE A 448 19.02 13.70 16.15
CA ILE A 448 17.98 14.08 17.11
C ILE A 448 18.38 13.56 18.49
N ASP A 449 18.69 14.49 19.39
CA ASP A 449 18.98 14.17 20.79
C ASP A 449 17.67 14.23 21.59
N VAL A 450 17.17 13.05 21.98
CA VAL A 450 15.93 12.84 22.72
C VAL A 450 16.22 12.75 24.23
N PRO A 451 15.52 13.51 25.09
CA PRO A 451 15.71 13.41 26.53
C PRO A 451 15.47 12.01 27.10
N GLN A 452 16.24 11.64 28.14
CA GLN A 452 16.06 10.38 28.84
C GLN A 452 14.62 10.19 29.34
N GLY A 453 14.10 8.96 29.23
CA GLY A 453 12.72 8.62 29.62
C GLY A 453 11.62 9.05 28.63
N THR A 454 11.97 9.67 27.50
CA THR A 454 11.01 9.98 26.43
C THR A 454 10.83 8.77 25.52
N THR A 455 9.60 8.25 25.42
CA THR A 455 9.22 7.16 24.52
C THR A 455 7.98 7.56 23.71
N ASN A 456 7.57 6.75 22.72
CA ASN A 456 6.43 7.03 21.85
C ASN A 456 6.61 8.32 21.02
N LEU A 457 7.82 8.53 20.50
CA LEU A 457 8.15 9.65 19.63
C LEU A 457 8.76 9.11 18.35
N ASP A 458 8.14 9.40 17.21
CA ASP A 458 8.68 9.09 15.91
C ASP A 458 9.29 10.34 15.26
N VAL A 459 10.29 10.13 14.41
CA VAL A 459 10.71 11.08 13.39
C VAL A 459 10.15 10.65 12.04
N GLN A 460 9.72 11.60 11.23
CA GLN A 460 9.41 11.38 9.83
C GLN A 460 10.14 12.39 8.95
N ILE A 461 10.75 11.91 7.87
CA ILE A 461 11.38 12.72 6.82
C ILE A 461 10.54 12.56 5.54
N GLY A 462 9.91 13.65 5.11
CA GLY A 462 8.94 13.68 4.01
C GLY A 462 7.50 13.88 4.52
N ALA A 463 6.74 14.75 3.86
CA ALA A 463 5.36 15.05 4.23
C ALA A 463 4.32 14.11 3.59
N HIS A 464 4.71 13.44 2.51
CA HIS A 464 3.82 12.64 1.66
C HIS A 464 3.48 11.30 2.31
N THR A 465 2.24 10.84 2.13
CA THR A 465 1.77 9.54 2.65
C THR A 465 1.36 8.56 1.55
N ASP A 466 1.26 9.02 0.30
CA ASP A 466 0.89 8.18 -0.83
C ASP A 466 1.98 7.19 -1.22
N ASN A 467 1.61 5.90 -1.24
CA ASN A 467 2.38 4.81 -1.81
C ASN A 467 1.86 4.49 -3.23
N LEU A 468 2.69 4.75 -4.24
CA LEU A 468 2.30 4.56 -5.65
C LEU A 468 2.57 3.14 -6.18
N SER A 469 3.00 2.19 -5.34
CA SER A 469 3.39 0.85 -5.80
C SER A 469 2.25 0.04 -6.41
N SER A 470 0.99 0.45 -6.17
CA SER A 470 -0.20 -0.12 -6.81
C SER A 470 -0.45 0.40 -8.23
N LEU A 471 0.17 1.53 -8.62
CA LEU A 471 0.08 2.07 -9.97
C LEU A 471 1.05 1.34 -10.90
N SER A 472 0.68 1.27 -12.18
CA SER A 472 1.59 0.74 -13.20
C SER A 472 2.84 1.63 -13.34
N LEU A 473 3.99 0.99 -13.58
CA LEU A 473 5.30 1.64 -13.66
C LEU A 473 5.38 2.78 -14.68
N ASP A 474 4.65 2.67 -15.78
CA ASP A 474 4.51 3.67 -16.85
C ASP A 474 3.70 4.91 -16.43
N ASN A 475 3.10 4.87 -15.25
CA ASN A 475 2.41 6.01 -14.64
C ASN A 475 3.18 6.63 -13.48
N TRP A 476 4.30 6.06 -13.02
CA TRP A 476 5.07 6.63 -11.91
C TRP A 476 5.78 7.91 -12.35
N LYS A 477 5.37 9.05 -11.81
CA LYS A 477 6.00 10.36 -12.00
C LYS A 477 7.11 10.62 -10.96
N ARG A 478 7.10 9.88 -9.85
CA ARG A 478 8.12 9.87 -8.79
C ARG A 478 8.33 8.44 -8.28
N ALA A 479 9.35 8.24 -7.45
CA ALA A 479 9.49 7.01 -6.69
C ALA A 479 8.21 6.73 -5.86
N PRO A 480 7.75 5.47 -5.74
CA PRO A 480 6.48 5.16 -5.10
C PRO A 480 6.35 5.57 -3.65
N VAL A 481 7.44 5.39 -2.90
CA VAL A 481 7.56 5.76 -1.49
C VAL A 481 8.80 6.64 -1.36
N ILE A 482 8.62 7.83 -0.80
CA ILE A 482 9.69 8.81 -0.61
C ILE A 482 9.82 9.29 0.84
N THR A 483 8.99 8.74 1.72
CA THR A 483 8.93 9.11 3.13
C THR A 483 9.61 8.04 3.96
N LYS A 484 10.40 8.48 4.94
CA LYS A 484 11.04 7.59 5.91
C LYS A 484 10.55 7.95 7.31
N ARG A 485 10.10 6.95 8.08
CA ARG A 485 9.61 7.11 9.44
C ARG A 485 10.30 6.10 10.35
N GLU A 486 10.80 6.55 11.49
CA GLU A 486 11.48 5.72 12.48
C GLU A 486 11.07 6.13 13.90
N THR A 487 10.98 5.17 14.81
CA THR A 487 10.77 5.43 16.24
C THR A 487 12.09 5.83 16.89
N LEU A 488 12.08 6.96 17.60
CA LEU A 488 13.25 7.46 18.29
C LEU A 488 13.41 6.81 19.66
N SER A 489 14.66 6.50 20.01
CA SER A 489 15.05 6.04 21.34
C SER A 489 15.56 7.22 22.19
N PRO A 490 15.46 7.15 23.53
CA PRO A 490 16.14 8.11 24.40
C PRO A 490 17.65 8.20 24.08
N GLY A 491 18.19 9.41 24.05
CA GLY A 491 19.59 9.66 23.65
C GLY A 491 19.72 10.14 22.20
N ARG A 492 20.88 9.90 21.61
CA ARG A 492 21.22 10.38 20.27
C ARG A 492 20.72 9.40 19.20
N ASN A 493 19.92 9.90 18.27
CA ASN A 493 19.44 9.15 17.11
C ASN A 493 20.03 9.78 15.83
N THR A 494 20.58 8.98 14.93
CA THR A 494 21.10 9.44 13.63
C THR A 494 20.27 8.84 12.52
N ILE A 495 19.68 9.70 11.69
CA ILE A 495 18.68 9.31 10.71
C ILE A 495 19.11 9.83 9.34
N THR A 496 19.10 8.97 8.33
CA THR A 496 19.37 9.30 6.93
C THR A 496 18.15 8.95 6.09
N SER A 497 17.80 9.79 5.12
CA SER A 497 16.72 9.51 4.14
C SER A 497 17.30 9.54 2.72
N PRO A 498 17.05 8.50 1.90
CA PRO A 498 17.55 8.47 0.53
C PRO A 498 16.93 9.56 -0.36
N TYR A 499 15.72 10.01 -0.04
CA TYR A 499 15.00 11.04 -0.80
C TYR A 499 15.07 12.42 -0.16
N GLY A 500 15.41 12.52 1.13
CA GLY A 500 15.29 13.76 1.89
C GLY A 500 13.82 14.17 2.11
N GLY A 501 13.60 15.36 2.66
CA GLY A 501 12.25 15.85 2.95
C GLY A 501 12.19 16.76 4.19
N LEU A 502 11.03 17.40 4.39
CA LEU A 502 10.74 18.10 5.65
C LEU A 502 10.76 17.13 6.82
N VAL A 503 11.30 17.57 7.96
CA VAL A 503 11.43 16.76 9.17
C VAL A 503 10.27 17.05 10.12
N TYR A 504 9.62 15.99 10.58
CA TYR A 504 8.52 16.02 11.54
C TYR A 504 8.86 15.19 12.76
N LEU A 505 8.36 15.63 13.91
CA LEU A 505 8.39 14.85 15.15
C LEU A 505 6.96 14.55 15.57
N ILE A 506 6.67 13.29 15.84
CA ILE A 506 5.30 12.80 15.97
C ILE A 506 5.18 11.99 17.27
N PRO A 507 4.63 12.57 18.34
CA PRO A 507 4.13 11.82 19.48
C PRO A 507 3.11 10.79 19.02
N THR A 508 3.37 9.51 19.28
CA THR A 508 2.50 8.41 18.83
C THR A 508 1.45 8.02 19.86
N LYS A 509 1.61 8.51 21.11
CA LYS A 509 0.68 8.24 22.20
C LYS A 509 0.47 9.50 23.06
N PRO A 510 -0.78 9.92 23.32
CA PRO A 510 -1.04 11.01 24.24
C PRO A 510 -0.57 10.70 25.67
N LYS A 511 0.01 11.69 26.32
CA LYS A 511 0.40 11.65 27.72
C LYS A 511 0.11 13.03 28.35
N PRO A 512 -1.05 13.18 29.02
CA PRO A 512 -1.49 14.46 29.59
C PRO A 512 -0.43 15.12 30.48
N GLY A 513 -0.33 16.45 30.40
CA GLY A 513 0.62 17.26 31.17
C GLY A 513 2.10 16.96 30.91
N THR A 514 2.45 16.24 29.83
CA THR A 514 3.83 15.92 29.50
C THR A 514 4.28 16.65 28.24
N ALA A 515 5.37 17.41 28.35
CA ALA A 515 6.06 17.98 27.21
C ALA A 515 7.57 17.85 27.40
N VAL A 516 8.30 17.74 26.29
CA VAL A 516 9.76 17.64 26.29
C VAL A 516 10.35 18.56 25.24
N THR A 517 11.64 18.88 25.36
CA THR A 517 12.38 19.58 24.31
C THR A 517 13.42 18.66 23.73
N VAL A 518 13.39 18.45 22.43
CA VAL A 518 14.42 17.69 21.70
C VAL A 518 15.34 18.63 20.95
N ASN A 519 16.60 18.24 20.76
CA ASN A 519 17.54 19.01 19.94
C ASN A 519 17.70 18.33 18.58
N LEU A 520 17.54 19.11 17.51
CA LEU A 520 17.73 18.68 16.14
C LEU A 520 18.97 19.36 15.54
N ASN A 521 19.82 18.56 14.90
CA ASN A 521 21.01 18.98 14.17
C ASN A 521 21.01 18.38 12.76
N GLY A 522 21.64 19.07 11.81
CA GLY A 522 21.69 18.67 10.41
C GLY A 522 20.49 19.16 9.60
N GLY A 523 20.55 18.97 8.28
CA GLY A 523 19.59 19.54 7.34
C GLY A 523 19.71 21.07 7.20
N VAL A 524 18.84 21.65 6.39
CA VAL A 524 18.79 23.09 6.09
C VAL A 524 17.46 23.69 6.52
N GLN A 525 17.41 25.00 6.74
CA GLN A 525 16.14 25.68 7.02
C GLN A 525 15.20 25.58 5.82
N ALA A 526 13.92 25.39 6.10
CA ALA A 526 12.85 25.46 5.10
C ALA A 526 12.03 26.75 5.28
N PRO A 527 11.44 27.31 4.21
CA PRO A 527 10.47 28.39 4.34
C PRO A 527 9.31 27.94 5.23
N HIS A 528 9.23 28.49 6.44
CA HIS A 528 8.19 28.13 7.42
C HIS A 528 7.60 29.41 8.02
N TYR A 529 6.37 29.71 7.63
CA TYR A 529 5.63 30.85 8.14
C TYR A 529 4.60 30.38 9.17
N ILE A 530 4.65 30.93 10.38
CA ILE A 530 3.68 30.66 11.44
C ILE A 530 2.95 31.97 11.75
N LYS A 531 1.66 32.02 11.43
CA LYS A 531 0.80 33.19 11.68
C LYS A 531 0.85 33.62 13.14
N GLY A 532 1.13 34.90 13.38
CA GLY A 532 1.27 35.49 14.72
C GLY A 532 2.63 35.23 15.41
N THR A 533 3.50 34.38 14.87
CA THR A 533 4.84 34.12 15.42
C THR A 533 5.95 34.61 14.50
N THR A 534 5.87 34.31 13.20
CA THR A 534 6.84 34.76 12.21
C THR A 534 6.65 36.25 11.92
N LYS A 535 7.69 37.04 12.11
CA LYS A 535 7.66 38.47 11.76
C LYS A 535 7.57 38.63 10.25
N LEU A 536 6.65 39.45 9.78
CA LEU A 536 6.41 39.67 8.35
C LEU A 536 7.67 40.13 7.60
N LYS A 537 8.46 41.02 8.20
CA LYS A 537 9.73 41.49 7.61
C LYS A 537 10.75 40.36 7.46
N ASP A 538 10.91 39.51 8.49
CA ASP A 538 11.82 38.36 8.43
C ASP A 538 11.35 37.35 7.36
N TRP A 539 10.04 37.19 7.21
CA TRP A 539 9.44 36.39 6.13
C TRP A 539 9.84 36.89 4.74
N GLN A 540 9.59 38.18 4.49
CA GLN A 540 9.84 38.84 3.21
C GLN A 540 11.32 38.93 2.85
N ASP A 541 12.18 39.24 3.83
CA ASP A 541 13.59 39.50 3.60
C ASP A 541 14.43 38.21 3.61
N THR A 542 14.02 37.17 4.35
CA THR A 542 14.89 36.02 4.64
C THR A 542 14.17 34.66 4.51
N ILE A 543 13.13 34.40 5.29
CA ILE A 543 12.62 33.03 5.51
C ILE A 543 12.03 32.42 4.24
N ARG A 544 11.30 33.20 3.42
CA ARG A 544 10.73 32.69 2.16
C ARG A 544 11.78 32.29 1.13
N HIS A 545 13.01 32.77 1.30
CA HIS A 545 14.15 32.54 0.40
C HIS A 545 15.06 31.39 0.85
N TYR A 546 14.75 30.69 1.95
CA TYR A 546 15.51 29.51 2.33
C TYR A 546 15.50 28.42 1.24
N GLY A 547 16.63 27.71 1.11
CA GLY A 547 16.93 26.86 -0.03
C GLY A 547 16.16 25.53 -0.10
N ALA A 548 15.34 25.19 0.88
CA ALA A 548 14.55 23.96 0.82
C ALA A 548 13.53 23.97 -0.34
N PRO A 549 13.29 22.83 -1.01
CA PRO A 549 12.33 22.73 -2.11
C PRO A 549 10.86 22.77 -1.65
N TRP A 550 10.60 22.57 -0.36
CA TRP A 550 9.26 22.58 0.24
C TRP A 550 9.15 23.61 1.35
N ALA A 551 7.96 24.19 1.48
CA ALA A 551 7.61 25.19 2.46
C ALA A 551 6.41 24.75 3.30
N GLU A 552 6.27 25.33 4.50
CA GLU A 552 5.06 25.22 5.32
C GLU A 552 4.49 26.61 5.65
N LEU A 553 3.19 26.79 5.44
CA LEU A 553 2.42 27.95 5.92
C LEU A 553 1.44 27.46 7.00
N GLN A 554 1.51 28.02 8.20
CA GLN A 554 0.88 27.45 9.39
C GLN A 554 0.06 28.47 10.17
N THR A 555 -1.12 28.03 10.62
CA THR A 555 -1.90 28.61 11.73
C THR A 555 -2.04 27.58 12.86
N ASP A 556 -2.83 27.90 13.88
CA ASP A 556 -3.25 26.93 14.90
C ASP A 556 -4.24 25.88 14.34
N ARG A 557 -4.88 26.15 13.20
CA ARG A 557 -5.93 25.30 12.60
C ARG A 557 -5.54 24.60 11.31
N VAL A 558 -4.58 25.14 10.55
CA VAL A 558 -4.15 24.57 9.26
C VAL A 558 -2.64 24.63 9.08
N ILE A 559 -2.09 23.65 8.37
CA ILE A 559 -0.73 23.67 7.82
C ILE A 559 -0.79 23.29 6.35
N LEU A 560 -0.31 24.18 5.49
CA LEU A 560 -0.18 23.95 4.05
C LEU A 560 1.28 23.62 3.74
N THR A 561 1.53 22.46 3.16
CA THR A 561 2.86 21.99 2.73
C THR A 561 2.90 21.93 1.22
N LEU A 562 3.71 22.79 0.60
CA LEU A 562 3.70 22.98 -0.86
C LEU A 562 5.09 23.38 -1.38
N PRO A 563 5.36 23.26 -2.70
CA PRO A 563 6.66 23.63 -3.26
C PRO A 563 7.05 25.08 -2.96
N SER A 564 8.28 25.29 -2.48
CA SER A 564 8.76 26.61 -2.03
C SER A 564 8.66 27.71 -3.09
N GLU A 565 8.64 27.35 -4.38
CA GLU A 565 8.50 28.32 -5.46
C GLU A 565 7.21 29.14 -5.39
N HIS A 566 6.11 28.57 -4.88
CA HIS A 566 4.83 29.28 -4.77
C HIS A 566 4.78 30.25 -3.58
N VAL A 567 5.68 30.12 -2.60
CA VAL A 567 5.71 31.03 -1.43
C VAL A 567 6.81 32.10 -1.50
N ARG A 568 7.81 31.93 -2.37
CA ARG A 568 8.94 32.86 -2.51
C ARG A 568 8.52 34.30 -2.85
N ASN A 569 7.38 34.47 -3.52
CA ASN A 569 6.82 35.78 -3.87
C ASN A 569 5.53 36.10 -3.10
N LEU A 570 5.21 35.35 -2.04
CA LEU A 570 4.02 35.58 -1.23
C LEU A 570 4.35 36.61 -0.14
N ASP A 571 4.04 37.89 -0.37
CA ASP A 571 4.39 38.96 0.58
C ASP A 571 3.56 38.92 1.87
N HIS A 572 2.29 38.50 1.79
CA HIS A 572 1.31 38.58 2.89
C HIS A 572 0.61 37.22 3.13
N PRO A 573 1.33 36.20 3.62
CA PRO A 573 0.74 34.87 3.87
C PRO A 573 -0.42 34.90 4.87
N ASP A 574 -0.44 35.85 5.82
CA ASP A 574 -1.53 36.02 6.80
C ASP A 574 -2.91 36.24 6.15
N GLU A 575 -2.97 36.94 5.02
CA GLU A 575 -4.23 37.25 4.35
C GLU A 575 -4.91 35.98 3.82
N VAL A 576 -4.11 35.08 3.25
CA VAL A 576 -4.55 33.79 2.74
C VAL A 576 -4.87 32.83 3.89
N LEU A 577 -3.98 32.74 4.89
CA LEU A 577 -4.15 31.85 6.04
C LEU A 577 -5.40 32.17 6.86
N LYS A 578 -5.80 33.44 6.92
CA LYS A 578 -7.07 33.85 7.53
C LYS A 578 -8.29 33.20 6.85
N LEU A 579 -8.25 32.99 5.54
CA LEU A 579 -9.36 32.37 4.79
C LEU A 579 -9.49 30.89 5.11
N TRP A 580 -8.37 30.20 5.32
CA TRP A 580 -8.35 28.81 5.80
C TRP A 580 -8.90 28.70 7.23
N ASP A 581 -8.48 29.60 8.12
CA ASP A 581 -9.02 29.67 9.50
C ASP A 581 -10.53 29.95 9.50
N GLU A 582 -10.98 30.87 8.63
CA GLU A 582 -12.39 31.22 8.45
C GLU A 582 -13.19 30.00 7.98
N MET A 583 -12.71 29.30 6.94
CA MET A 583 -13.31 28.06 6.46
C MET A 583 -13.48 27.06 7.60
N LEU A 584 -12.40 26.67 8.30
CA LEU A 584 -12.47 25.68 9.37
C LEU A 584 -13.37 26.11 10.55
N THR A 585 -13.47 27.40 10.82
CA THR A 585 -14.40 27.95 11.81
C THR A 585 -15.86 27.75 11.38
N GLU A 586 -16.16 27.89 10.08
CA GLU A 586 -17.48 27.60 9.52
C GLU A 586 -17.81 26.09 9.60
N TYR A 587 -16.84 25.20 9.37
CA TYR A 587 -17.08 23.76 9.57
C TYR A 587 -17.47 23.44 11.02
N ASP A 588 -16.73 23.99 12.00
CA ASP A 588 -17.06 23.83 13.43
C ASP A 588 -18.48 24.30 13.74
N LYS A 589 -18.89 25.45 13.19
CA LYS A 589 -20.26 25.97 13.34
C LYS A 589 -21.29 25.00 12.74
N LEU A 590 -21.07 24.53 11.50
CA LEU A 590 -21.99 23.61 10.84
C LEU A 590 -22.17 22.32 11.63
N VAL A 591 -21.09 21.75 12.17
CA VAL A 591 -21.20 20.53 12.99
C VAL A 591 -21.58 20.81 14.44
N GLY A 592 -21.62 22.07 14.88
CA GLY A 592 -21.99 22.44 16.25
C GLY A 592 -20.91 22.14 17.30
N THR A 593 -19.64 22.38 16.95
CA THR A 593 -18.50 22.31 17.88
C THR A 593 -17.91 23.71 18.11
N ALA A 594 -17.16 23.88 19.20
CA ALA A 594 -16.34 25.06 19.44
C ALA A 594 -15.25 24.78 20.49
N PRO A 595 -14.15 25.55 20.54
CA PRO A 595 -13.04 25.26 21.46
C PRO A 595 -13.42 25.29 22.94
N ASN A 596 -14.38 26.14 23.31
CA ASN A 596 -14.82 26.35 24.69
C ASN A 596 -16.00 25.46 25.13
N ARG A 597 -16.50 24.57 24.26
CA ARG A 597 -17.57 23.64 24.63
C ARG A 597 -17.03 22.48 25.46
N SER A 598 -17.90 21.89 26.27
CA SER A 598 -17.62 20.64 26.97
C SER A 598 -17.53 19.48 25.97
N LEU A 599 -16.86 18.39 26.36
CA LEU A 599 -16.98 17.13 25.64
C LEU A 599 -18.47 16.67 25.65
N PRO A 600 -18.96 16.06 24.56
CA PRO A 600 -18.27 15.69 23.31
C PRO A 600 -18.37 16.76 22.20
N HIS A 601 -18.51 18.04 22.52
CA HIS A 601 -18.71 19.13 21.54
C HIS A 601 -17.54 20.11 21.43
N ARG A 602 -16.42 19.81 22.10
CA ARG A 602 -15.18 20.57 21.93
C ARG A 602 -14.61 20.33 20.54
N SER A 603 -14.32 21.40 19.81
CA SER A 603 -13.71 21.31 18.48
C SER A 603 -12.28 20.77 18.52
N ILE A 604 -11.75 20.43 17.35
CA ILE A 604 -10.36 20.02 17.18
C ILE A 604 -9.43 21.20 17.51
N SER A 605 -8.32 20.91 18.19
CA SER A 605 -7.28 21.89 18.56
C SER A 605 -5.92 21.61 17.89
N LEU A 606 -5.85 20.57 17.05
CA LEU A 606 -4.67 20.28 16.23
C LEU A 606 -4.91 20.73 14.79
N PRO A 607 -3.88 21.20 14.06
CA PRO A 607 -4.07 21.71 12.72
C PRO A 607 -4.29 20.60 11.70
N TYR A 608 -5.23 20.81 10.78
CA TYR A 608 -5.37 20.02 9.55
C TYR A 608 -4.16 20.23 8.65
N ARG A 609 -3.67 19.16 8.01
CA ARG A 609 -2.51 19.23 7.12
C ARG A 609 -2.92 19.01 5.67
N TYR A 610 -2.43 19.86 4.77
CA TYR A 610 -2.57 19.73 3.34
C TYR A 610 -1.18 19.58 2.73
N VAL A 611 -0.97 18.56 1.91
CA VAL A 611 0.33 18.25 1.32
C VAL A 611 0.19 18.12 -0.19
N GLY A 612 0.94 18.95 -0.90
CA GLY A 612 1.07 18.84 -2.35
C GLY A 612 1.92 17.64 -2.74
N ASP A 613 1.64 17.03 -3.89
CA ASP A 613 2.46 16.00 -4.53
C ASP A 613 2.45 16.19 -6.06
N ILE A 614 3.49 15.78 -6.77
CA ILE A 614 3.41 15.70 -8.24
C ILE A 614 2.54 14.52 -8.69
N GLN A 615 2.32 13.55 -7.81
CA GLN A 615 1.45 12.40 -8.02
C GLN A 615 0.90 11.83 -6.73
N ILE A 616 -0.43 11.82 -6.63
CA ILE A 616 -1.18 11.14 -5.57
C ILE A 616 -1.69 9.77 -6.04
N SER A 617 -2.05 8.90 -5.09
CA SER A 617 -2.46 7.51 -5.40
C SER A 617 -3.88 7.40 -5.97
N ALA A 618 -4.76 8.37 -5.67
CA ALA A 618 -6.15 8.37 -6.10
C ALA A 618 -6.70 9.80 -6.28
N GLY A 619 -7.67 9.96 -7.18
CA GLY A 619 -8.39 11.22 -7.38
C GLY A 619 -7.54 12.38 -7.90
N PHE A 620 -8.03 13.60 -7.70
CA PHE A 620 -7.29 14.86 -7.93
C PHE A 620 -6.85 15.51 -6.59
N MET A 621 -7.60 15.24 -5.54
CA MET A 621 -7.25 15.40 -4.14
C MET A 621 -7.85 14.21 -3.39
N HIS A 622 -7.39 13.93 -2.18
CA HIS A 622 -8.09 13.02 -1.28
C HIS A 622 -7.87 13.39 0.19
N ALA A 623 -8.89 13.12 1.00
CA ALA A 623 -8.88 13.35 2.43
C ALA A 623 -7.98 12.35 3.20
N GLY A 624 -7.78 12.64 4.48
CA GLY A 624 -6.88 11.94 5.38
C GLY A 624 -5.98 12.91 6.14
N TYR A 625 -5.04 12.35 6.90
CA TYR A 625 -4.02 13.16 7.57
C TYR A 625 -2.62 12.78 7.08
N PRO A 626 -2.05 13.53 6.13
CA PRO A 626 -2.55 14.77 5.52
C PRO A 626 -3.63 14.58 4.44
N ILE A 627 -4.32 15.67 4.11
CA ILE A 627 -5.10 15.82 2.87
C ILE A 627 -4.08 16.01 1.73
N MET A 628 -4.13 15.14 0.72
CA MET A 628 -3.18 15.16 -0.39
C MET A 628 -3.78 15.84 -1.62
N PHE A 629 -2.96 16.60 -2.36
CA PHE A 629 -3.39 17.27 -3.59
C PHE A 629 -2.29 17.31 -4.66
N PHE A 630 -2.67 17.39 -5.94
CA PHE A 630 -1.69 17.64 -7.00
C PHE A 630 -1.09 19.05 -6.91
N ASN A 631 0.24 19.16 -6.94
CA ASN A 631 0.99 20.42 -7.00
C ASN A 631 0.46 21.33 -8.10
N ASP A 632 0.42 20.85 -9.34
CA ASP A 632 -0.14 21.61 -10.45
C ASP A 632 -1.56 21.13 -10.76
N PRO A 633 -2.56 22.02 -10.78
CA PRO A 633 -2.52 23.46 -10.50
C PRO A 633 -2.77 23.86 -9.02
N SER A 634 -2.92 22.93 -8.08
CA SER A 634 -3.56 23.25 -6.79
C SER A 634 -2.66 23.99 -5.79
N ALA A 635 -1.33 23.87 -5.87
CA ALA A 635 -0.41 24.53 -4.94
C ALA A 635 -0.50 26.07 -5.04
N ILE A 636 -0.71 26.62 -6.25
CA ILE A 636 -0.97 28.05 -6.41
C ILE A 636 -2.38 28.43 -5.91
N ASP A 637 -3.39 27.59 -6.16
CA ASP A 637 -4.75 27.84 -5.71
C ASP A 637 -4.83 27.84 -4.16
N ALA A 638 -3.98 27.05 -3.47
CA ALA A 638 -3.88 27.02 -2.01
C ALA A 638 -3.34 28.32 -1.38
N VAL A 639 -2.66 29.17 -2.17
CA VAL A 639 -2.03 30.42 -1.70
C VAL A 639 -2.64 31.68 -2.34
N THR A 640 -3.85 31.59 -2.89
CA THR A 640 -4.56 32.73 -3.48
C THR A 640 -5.97 32.88 -2.94
N VAL A 641 -6.47 34.11 -2.89
CA VAL A 641 -7.82 34.41 -2.41
C VAL A 641 -8.88 33.69 -3.27
N ASP A 642 -8.75 33.78 -4.60
CA ASP A 642 -9.73 33.20 -5.51
C ASP A 642 -9.72 31.67 -5.46
N GLY A 643 -8.54 31.05 -5.34
CA GLY A 643 -8.37 29.61 -5.22
C GLY A 643 -8.97 29.01 -3.93
N ILE A 644 -9.27 29.85 -2.93
CA ILE A 644 -9.88 29.41 -1.65
C ILE A 644 -11.36 29.81 -1.57
N LYS A 645 -11.72 31.06 -1.94
CA LYS A 645 -13.07 31.61 -1.69
C LYS A 645 -14.07 31.36 -2.81
N THR A 646 -13.61 31.19 -4.06
CA THR A 646 -14.50 31.01 -5.20
C THR A 646 -14.79 29.52 -5.44
N LEU A 647 -15.65 29.19 -6.41
CA LEU A 647 -15.92 27.80 -6.78
C LEU A 647 -14.68 27.00 -7.23
N ASP A 648 -13.57 27.66 -7.54
CA ASP A 648 -12.29 27.00 -7.79
C ASP A 648 -11.75 26.30 -6.53
N GLY A 649 -12.10 26.79 -5.33
CA GLY A 649 -11.77 26.20 -4.04
C GLY A 649 -12.60 24.99 -3.63
N TRP A 650 -13.52 24.52 -4.50
CA TRP A 650 -14.40 23.38 -4.19
C TRP A 650 -13.64 22.13 -3.74
N GLY A 651 -12.46 21.87 -4.30
CA GLY A 651 -11.61 20.74 -3.89
C GLY A 651 -11.25 20.80 -2.40
N TRP A 652 -10.78 21.96 -1.93
CA TRP A 652 -10.47 22.17 -0.51
C TRP A 652 -11.69 21.97 0.38
N TRP A 653 -12.83 22.54 -0.01
CA TRP A 653 -14.07 22.41 0.77
C TRP A 653 -14.54 20.96 0.80
N HIS A 654 -14.43 20.25 -0.31
CA HIS A 654 -14.79 18.86 -0.43
C HIS A 654 -13.90 17.97 0.45
N GLU A 655 -12.58 18.03 0.31
CA GLU A 655 -11.68 17.19 1.11
C GLU A 655 -11.74 17.52 2.61
N THR A 656 -11.87 18.79 2.98
CA THR A 656 -12.12 19.17 4.39
C THR A 656 -13.45 18.60 4.89
N GLY A 657 -14.46 18.51 4.02
CA GLY A 657 -15.75 17.90 4.34
C GLY A 657 -15.63 16.44 4.72
N HIS A 658 -14.77 15.68 4.04
CA HIS A 658 -14.51 14.29 4.39
C HIS A 658 -13.97 14.19 5.83
N GLU A 659 -13.10 15.10 6.26
CA GLU A 659 -12.64 15.15 7.66
C GLU A 659 -13.79 15.34 8.65
N TYR A 660 -14.83 16.11 8.31
CA TYR A 660 -15.94 16.42 9.22
C TYR A 660 -17.14 15.46 9.11
N GLN A 661 -17.20 14.58 8.11
CA GLN A 661 -18.28 13.61 7.94
C GLN A 661 -18.38 12.65 9.11
N GLN A 662 -19.61 12.27 9.47
CA GLN A 662 -19.84 11.25 10.50
C GLN A 662 -20.32 9.94 9.90
N ASN A 663 -19.71 8.83 10.35
CA ASN A 663 -20.03 7.47 9.92
C ASN A 663 -21.46 7.03 10.25
N ALA A 664 -22.09 7.65 11.26
CA ALA A 664 -23.40 7.22 11.73
C ALA A 664 -24.54 7.48 10.73
N TRP A 665 -24.39 8.44 9.83
CA TRP A 665 -25.43 8.79 8.85
C TRP A 665 -24.89 8.91 7.42
N THR A 666 -23.68 8.42 7.17
CA THR A 666 -23.06 8.33 5.85
C THR A 666 -22.89 6.86 5.48
N TRP A 667 -23.80 6.34 4.65
CA TRP A 667 -23.72 4.97 4.11
C TRP A 667 -22.92 4.93 2.80
N GLY A 668 -22.51 3.75 2.34
CA GLY A 668 -21.50 3.62 1.27
C GLY A 668 -21.84 4.32 -0.05
N LYS A 669 -23.12 4.53 -0.36
CA LYS A 669 -23.57 5.23 -1.59
C LYS A 669 -23.61 6.75 -1.50
N VAL A 670 -23.38 7.32 -0.31
CA VAL A 670 -23.45 8.76 -0.08
C VAL A 670 -22.18 9.35 0.52
N THR A 671 -21.08 8.61 0.59
CA THR A 671 -19.77 9.16 1.02
C THR A 671 -19.40 10.40 0.20
N GLU A 672 -19.40 10.31 -1.13
CA GLU A 672 -19.15 11.46 -2.02
C GLU A 672 -20.33 12.44 -2.13
N VAL A 673 -21.44 12.18 -1.44
CA VAL A 673 -22.65 13.02 -1.45
C VAL A 673 -22.72 13.88 -0.19
N THR A 674 -22.67 13.28 1.00
CA THR A 674 -22.82 14.02 2.27
C THR A 674 -21.64 14.95 2.53
N VAL A 675 -20.45 14.65 2.00
CA VAL A 675 -19.30 15.56 1.99
C VAL A 675 -19.63 16.91 1.34
N ASN A 676 -20.42 16.90 0.27
CA ASN A 676 -20.77 18.12 -0.45
C ASN A 676 -21.84 18.96 0.27
N ILE A 677 -22.42 18.49 1.38
CA ILE A 677 -23.20 19.34 2.29
C ILE A 677 -22.29 20.43 2.87
N PHE A 678 -21.06 20.07 3.23
CA PHE A 678 -20.05 21.01 3.71
C PHE A 678 -19.60 21.97 2.60
N SER A 679 -19.33 21.44 1.39
CA SER A 679 -18.96 22.28 0.24
C SER A 679 -20.05 23.30 -0.11
N LEU A 680 -21.32 22.89 -0.09
CA LEU A 680 -22.46 23.80 -0.30
C LEU A 680 -22.59 24.84 0.83
N TYR A 681 -22.25 24.47 2.07
CA TYR A 681 -22.25 25.42 3.21
C TYR A 681 -21.20 26.51 3.03
N ILE A 682 -19.97 26.13 2.66
CA ILE A 682 -18.90 27.10 2.42
C ILE A 682 -19.15 27.93 1.16
N GLN A 683 -19.70 27.32 0.11
CA GLN A 683 -20.16 28.03 -1.08
C GLN A 683 -21.14 29.15 -0.70
N ASP A 684 -22.14 28.85 0.13
CA ASP A 684 -23.13 29.83 0.59
C ASP A 684 -22.49 30.90 1.47
N HIS A 685 -21.61 30.51 2.40
CA HIS A 685 -20.87 31.42 3.30
C HIS A 685 -20.06 32.47 2.53
N PHE A 686 -19.29 32.04 1.51
CA PHE A 686 -18.54 32.95 0.65
C PHE A 686 -19.40 33.64 -0.42
N GLY A 687 -20.71 33.42 -0.43
CA GLY A 687 -21.64 34.13 -1.31
C GLY A 687 -21.64 33.66 -2.76
N ASN A 688 -21.00 32.53 -3.08
CA ASN A 688 -20.89 32.00 -4.44
C ASN A 688 -22.28 31.66 -5.05
N PRO A 689 -22.39 31.66 -6.40
CA PRO A 689 -23.54 31.07 -7.08
C PRO A 689 -23.61 29.56 -6.86
N SER A 690 -24.81 28.99 -6.88
CA SER A 690 -24.97 27.55 -6.64
C SER A 690 -24.37 26.71 -7.76
N ARG A 691 -23.47 25.80 -7.39
CA ARG A 691 -22.93 24.77 -8.30
C ARG A 691 -24.03 23.88 -8.87
N LEU A 692 -25.14 23.68 -8.15
CA LEU A 692 -26.27 22.87 -8.61
C LEU A 692 -27.09 23.53 -9.73
N LEU A 693 -26.94 24.85 -9.91
CA LEU A 693 -27.55 25.63 -11.00
C LEU A 693 -26.63 25.75 -12.22
N GLN A 694 -25.38 25.28 -12.15
CA GLN A 694 -24.49 25.30 -13.31
C GLN A 694 -25.02 24.37 -14.40
N LYS A 695 -25.09 24.89 -15.63
CA LYS A 695 -25.49 24.10 -16.79
C LYS A 695 -24.37 23.15 -17.19
N ARG A 696 -24.74 21.89 -17.39
CA ARG A 696 -23.91 20.85 -18.00
C ARG A 696 -23.79 21.10 -19.51
N SER A 697 -22.96 20.29 -20.17
CA SER A 697 -22.74 20.37 -21.62
C SER A 697 -24.01 20.18 -22.45
N ASP A 698 -25.01 19.48 -21.92
CA ASP A 698 -26.31 19.26 -22.55
C ASP A 698 -27.33 20.38 -22.25
N GLY A 699 -26.91 21.44 -21.55
CA GLY A 699 -27.74 22.58 -21.18
C GLY A 699 -28.62 22.37 -19.95
N THR A 700 -28.64 21.17 -19.36
CA THR A 700 -29.41 20.86 -18.14
C THR A 700 -28.65 21.25 -16.88
N THR A 701 -29.38 21.58 -15.81
CA THR A 701 -28.82 21.73 -14.46
C THR A 701 -28.89 20.42 -13.68
N ILE A 702 -28.24 20.37 -12.52
CA ILE A 702 -28.36 19.22 -11.60
C ILE A 702 -29.81 19.06 -11.15
N TYR A 703 -30.50 20.17 -10.89
CA TYR A 703 -31.91 20.15 -10.50
C TYR A 703 -32.82 19.57 -11.58
N ASP A 704 -32.57 19.85 -12.86
CA ASP A 704 -33.37 19.27 -13.95
C ASP A 704 -33.23 17.74 -14.00
N THR A 705 -32.01 17.24 -13.78
CA THR A 705 -31.74 15.79 -13.70
C THR A 705 -32.40 15.16 -12.48
N ALA A 706 -32.29 15.81 -11.32
CA ALA A 706 -32.92 15.39 -10.08
C ALA A 706 -34.45 15.36 -10.16
N PHE A 707 -35.08 16.38 -10.72
CA PHE A 707 -36.55 16.42 -10.86
C PHE A 707 -37.04 15.35 -11.83
N LYS A 708 -36.33 15.12 -12.95
CA LYS A 708 -36.63 14.01 -13.85
C LYS A 708 -36.56 12.65 -13.13
N TYR A 709 -35.57 12.45 -12.26
CA TYR A 709 -35.46 11.24 -11.44
C TYR A 709 -36.62 11.11 -10.44
N ILE A 710 -36.98 12.19 -9.73
CA ILE A 710 -38.08 12.21 -8.76
C ILE A 710 -39.44 11.95 -9.45
N GLU A 711 -39.65 12.47 -10.65
CA GLU A 711 -40.90 12.34 -11.41
C GLU A 711 -41.06 10.97 -12.08
N ALA A 712 -39.98 10.21 -12.26
CA ALA A 712 -40.04 8.88 -12.85
C ALA A 712 -40.97 7.94 -12.05
N THR A 713 -41.88 7.24 -12.73
CA THR A 713 -42.86 6.31 -12.12
C THR A 713 -42.36 4.87 -12.05
N ASN A 714 -41.05 4.64 -12.20
CA ASN A 714 -40.45 3.31 -12.18
C ASN A 714 -40.63 2.63 -10.81
N ALA A 715 -41.18 1.41 -10.81
CA ALA A 715 -41.34 0.59 -9.61
C ALA A 715 -39.99 0.20 -8.97
N ASP A 716 -38.91 0.14 -9.78
CA ASP A 716 -37.56 -0.19 -9.34
C ASP A 716 -36.71 1.04 -8.97
N LYS A 717 -37.35 2.21 -8.78
CA LYS A 717 -36.64 3.43 -8.37
C LYS A 717 -35.83 3.17 -7.10
N ASN A 718 -34.54 3.45 -7.18
CA ASN A 718 -33.62 3.21 -6.08
C ASN A 718 -32.62 4.36 -5.97
N PHE A 719 -32.67 5.08 -4.85
CA PHE A 719 -31.74 6.18 -4.56
C PHE A 719 -30.28 5.72 -4.62
N ASN A 720 -30.02 4.48 -4.20
CA ASN A 720 -28.68 3.90 -4.04
C ASN A 720 -28.15 3.21 -5.31
N ASP A 721 -28.89 3.27 -6.43
CA ASP A 721 -28.44 2.73 -7.72
C ASP A 721 -27.67 3.80 -8.51
N ASP A 722 -26.39 3.54 -8.79
CA ASP A 722 -25.49 4.47 -9.48
C ASP A 722 -25.86 4.69 -10.95
N ASN A 723 -26.66 3.79 -11.54
CA ASN A 723 -27.18 3.96 -12.89
C ASN A 723 -28.42 4.84 -12.95
N GLN A 724 -29.10 5.07 -11.81
CA GLN A 724 -30.33 5.85 -11.75
C GLN A 724 -30.13 7.25 -11.19
N ALA A 725 -29.24 7.41 -10.20
CA ALA A 725 -28.95 8.71 -9.58
C ALA A 725 -27.44 8.84 -9.34
N ASP A 726 -26.81 9.85 -9.94
CA ASP A 726 -25.40 10.16 -9.69
C ASP A 726 -25.22 10.91 -8.35
N VAL A 727 -23.96 11.14 -7.98
CA VAL A 727 -23.58 11.87 -6.75
C VAL A 727 -24.30 13.22 -6.63
N TRP A 728 -24.36 13.99 -7.72
CA TRP A 728 -24.95 15.32 -7.74
C TRP A 728 -26.48 15.29 -7.64
N THR A 729 -27.11 14.32 -8.28
CA THR A 729 -28.55 14.05 -8.22
C THR A 729 -28.96 13.72 -6.78
N ARG A 730 -28.19 12.85 -6.11
CA ARG A 730 -28.40 12.50 -4.70
C ARG A 730 -28.21 13.69 -3.76
N LEU A 731 -27.24 14.55 -4.05
CA LEU A 731 -26.96 15.75 -3.25
C LEU A 731 -28.17 16.70 -3.18
N VAL A 732 -29.00 16.74 -4.23
CA VAL A 732 -30.21 17.56 -4.26
C VAL A 732 -31.18 17.18 -3.14
N MET A 733 -31.31 15.89 -2.77
CA MET A 733 -32.13 15.48 -1.62
C MET A 733 -31.67 16.16 -0.32
N PHE A 734 -30.35 16.19 -0.07
CA PHE A 734 -29.79 16.85 1.11
C PHE A 734 -29.94 18.37 1.03
N ARG A 735 -29.68 18.98 -0.14
CA ARG A 735 -29.90 20.42 -0.32
C ARG A 735 -31.37 20.81 -0.12
N GLN A 736 -32.33 19.98 -0.50
CA GLN A 736 -33.76 20.25 -0.27
C GLN A 736 -34.14 20.26 1.21
N LEU A 737 -33.56 19.35 2.00
CA LEU A 737 -33.73 19.37 3.46
C LEU A 737 -33.15 20.66 4.06
N GLN A 738 -31.97 21.09 3.59
CA GLN A 738 -31.40 22.39 3.98
C GLN A 738 -32.31 23.56 3.58
N LEU A 739 -32.85 23.59 2.37
CA LEU A 739 -33.71 24.68 1.90
C LEU A 739 -35.03 24.74 2.68
N ALA A 740 -35.55 23.60 3.13
CA ALA A 740 -36.80 23.51 3.89
C ALA A 740 -36.64 23.89 5.37
N TYR A 741 -35.52 23.49 6.00
CA TYR A 741 -35.35 23.53 7.46
C TYR A 741 -34.14 24.33 7.93
N GLY A 742 -33.35 24.87 7.02
CA GLY A 742 -32.11 25.59 7.29
C GLY A 742 -30.92 24.67 7.57
N TRP A 743 -29.73 25.27 7.63
CA TRP A 743 -28.48 24.57 8.00
C TRP A 743 -28.53 23.98 9.42
N GLU A 744 -29.34 24.57 10.30
CA GLU A 744 -29.60 24.13 11.67
C GLU A 744 -30.01 22.65 11.77
N LEU A 745 -30.69 22.10 10.75
CA LEU A 745 -31.04 20.68 10.70
C LEU A 745 -29.79 19.79 10.77
N TYR A 746 -28.76 20.11 9.97
CA TYR A 746 -27.51 19.36 9.93
C TYR A 746 -26.67 19.60 11.18
N THR A 747 -26.69 20.81 11.73
CA THR A 747 -26.05 21.11 13.02
C THR A 747 -26.63 20.27 14.14
N LYS A 748 -27.96 20.18 14.23
CA LYS A 748 -28.64 19.32 15.23
C LYS A 748 -28.39 17.85 14.98
N LEU A 749 -28.37 17.40 13.72
CA LEU A 749 -28.07 15.99 13.40
C LEU A 749 -26.66 15.60 13.87
N ASN A 750 -25.65 16.42 13.54
CA ASN A 750 -24.27 16.17 13.97
C ASN A 750 -24.13 16.17 15.50
N HIS A 751 -24.81 17.10 16.16
CA HIS A 751 -24.87 17.18 17.61
C HIS A 751 -25.49 15.93 18.23
N ASP A 752 -26.71 15.56 17.83
CA ASP A 752 -27.42 14.38 18.34
C ASP A 752 -26.63 13.09 18.14
N VAL A 753 -25.98 12.94 17.00
CA VAL A 753 -25.16 11.76 16.70
C VAL A 753 -23.95 11.67 17.61
N ARG A 754 -23.32 12.79 18.01
CA ARG A 754 -22.21 12.77 18.98
C ARG A 754 -22.67 12.36 20.39
N GLU A 755 -23.90 12.70 20.76
CA GLU A 755 -24.49 12.36 22.06
C GLU A 755 -24.95 10.91 22.19
N MET A 756 -25.15 10.19 21.08
CA MET A 756 -25.65 8.81 21.14
C MET A 756 -24.68 7.88 21.89
N PRO A 757 -25.14 6.92 22.70
CA PRO A 757 -24.27 5.86 23.22
C PRO A 757 -23.54 5.11 22.08
N ALA A 758 -22.28 4.72 22.30
CA ALA A 758 -21.43 4.13 21.26
C ALA A 758 -21.95 2.77 20.77
N ASP A 759 -22.60 2.00 21.64
CA ASP A 759 -23.24 0.72 21.35
C ASP A 759 -24.52 0.84 20.51
N LEU A 760 -25.12 2.04 20.47
CA LEU A 760 -26.30 2.37 19.66
C LEU A 760 -25.96 3.00 18.31
N LEU A 761 -24.68 3.16 17.99
CA LEU A 761 -24.26 3.63 16.67
C LEU A 761 -24.52 2.57 15.59
N PRO A 762 -24.98 2.97 14.39
CA PRO A 762 -25.29 2.04 13.33
C PRO A 762 -24.02 1.40 12.78
N LYS A 763 -24.11 0.10 12.50
CA LYS A 763 -23.01 -0.76 12.04
C LYS A 763 -23.16 -1.14 10.57
N THR A 764 -24.38 -1.12 10.05
CA THR A 764 -24.69 -1.43 8.65
C THR A 764 -25.22 -0.22 7.90
N ASP A 765 -25.12 -0.25 6.57
CA ASP A 765 -25.67 0.81 5.71
C ASP A 765 -27.18 1.00 5.90
N GLN A 766 -27.94 -0.09 6.09
CA GLN A 766 -29.37 0.01 6.35
C GLN A 766 -29.67 0.72 7.68
N GLU A 767 -28.92 0.43 8.74
CA GLU A 767 -29.07 1.10 10.03
C GLU A 767 -28.70 2.59 9.95
N ARG A 768 -27.71 2.97 9.12
CA ARG A 768 -27.35 4.38 8.87
C ARG A 768 -28.47 5.13 8.15
N ILE A 769 -29.08 4.50 7.13
CA ILE A 769 -30.24 5.05 6.42
C ILE A 769 -31.41 5.24 7.39
N ASP A 770 -31.71 4.22 8.18
CA ASP A 770 -32.81 4.24 9.17
C ASP A 770 -32.59 5.33 10.23
N LEU A 771 -31.35 5.48 10.72
CA LEU A 771 -30.99 6.54 11.65
C LEU A 771 -31.22 7.91 11.00
N PHE A 772 -30.74 8.12 9.77
CA PHE A 772 -30.91 9.38 9.06
C PHE A 772 -32.38 9.74 8.85
N VAL A 773 -33.21 8.80 8.35
CA VAL A 773 -34.65 9.01 8.11
C VAL A 773 -35.38 9.38 9.40
N THR A 774 -35.08 8.67 10.49
CA THR A 774 -35.74 8.89 11.79
C THR A 774 -35.30 10.19 12.44
N LYS A 775 -33.99 10.50 12.45
CA LYS A 775 -33.44 11.74 12.99
C LYS A 775 -33.84 12.96 12.18
N ALA A 776 -33.80 12.90 10.84
CA ALA A 776 -34.22 14.01 9.99
C ALA A 776 -35.69 14.37 10.26
N SER A 777 -36.58 13.37 10.36
CA SER A 777 -38.00 13.61 10.68
C SER A 777 -38.17 14.21 12.07
N GLN A 778 -37.50 13.64 13.08
CA GLN A 778 -37.53 14.14 14.46
C GLN A 778 -37.07 15.60 14.55
N LEU A 779 -35.92 15.92 13.95
CA LEU A 779 -35.26 17.21 14.08
C LEU A 779 -35.92 18.30 13.23
N SER A 780 -36.53 17.94 12.10
CA SER A 780 -37.32 18.87 11.30
C SER A 780 -38.69 19.17 11.92
N GLY A 781 -39.16 18.29 12.82
CA GLY A 781 -40.51 18.35 13.37
C GLY A 781 -41.59 17.95 12.36
N ASN A 782 -41.22 17.31 11.25
CA ASN A 782 -42.15 16.87 10.21
C ASN A 782 -41.98 15.38 9.90
N ASN A 783 -43.08 14.73 9.52
CA ASN A 783 -43.02 13.39 8.95
C ASN A 783 -42.45 13.45 7.51
N LEU A 784 -41.22 12.99 7.32
CA LEU A 784 -40.49 13.04 6.04
C LEU A 784 -40.59 11.74 5.21
N LEU A 785 -41.41 10.77 5.61
CA LEU A 785 -41.50 9.48 4.90
C LEU A 785 -41.87 9.67 3.42
N GLU A 786 -42.88 10.50 3.13
CA GLU A 786 -43.29 10.82 1.75
C GLU A 786 -42.16 11.47 0.94
N PHE A 787 -41.33 12.30 1.57
CA PHE A 787 -40.17 12.90 0.92
C PHE A 787 -39.13 11.85 0.54
N PHE A 788 -38.80 10.92 1.44
CA PHE A 788 -37.85 9.85 1.16
C PHE A 788 -38.38 8.85 0.12
N ASP A 789 -39.69 8.56 0.15
CA ASP A 789 -40.36 7.71 -0.86
C ASP A 789 -40.27 8.32 -2.26
N LYS A 790 -40.43 9.64 -2.40
CA LYS A 790 -40.26 10.35 -3.69
C LYS A 790 -38.85 10.19 -4.26
N TRP A 791 -37.86 10.19 -3.38
CA TRP A 791 -36.46 9.95 -3.72
C TRP A 791 -36.10 8.48 -3.90
N GLY A 792 -37.00 7.54 -3.63
CA GLY A 792 -36.72 6.11 -3.72
C GLY A 792 -35.67 5.64 -2.70
N LEU A 793 -35.51 6.34 -1.56
CA LEU A 793 -34.61 5.94 -0.49
C LEU A 793 -35.28 4.84 0.33
N LYS A 794 -34.75 3.61 0.24
CA LYS A 794 -35.32 2.45 0.92
C LYS A 794 -34.89 2.42 2.40
N TYR A 795 -35.85 2.61 3.31
CA TYR A 795 -35.69 2.49 4.76
C TYR A 795 -36.51 1.32 5.31
N SER A 796 -36.17 0.82 6.50
CA SER A 796 -36.83 -0.36 7.07
C SER A 796 -38.23 -0.08 7.60
N ALA A 797 -39.03 -1.14 7.78
CA ALA A 797 -40.31 -1.05 8.46
C ALA A 797 -40.18 -0.54 9.91
N ALA A 798 -39.07 -0.84 10.59
CA ALA A 798 -38.81 -0.35 11.94
C ALA A 798 -38.60 1.18 11.95
N ALA A 799 -37.84 1.71 11.00
CA ALA A 799 -37.67 3.16 10.83
C ALA A 799 -39.00 3.85 10.52
N LYS A 800 -39.79 3.26 9.60
CA LYS A 800 -41.13 3.74 9.26
C LYS A 800 -42.02 3.86 10.50
N ASN A 801 -42.18 2.77 11.24
CA ASN A 801 -43.02 2.70 12.43
C ASN A 801 -42.55 3.70 13.50
N LYS A 802 -41.24 3.90 13.63
CA LYS A 802 -40.66 4.88 14.56
C LYS A 802 -41.04 6.32 14.20
N VAL A 803 -41.03 6.69 12.92
CA VAL A 803 -41.47 8.03 12.48
C VAL A 803 -42.98 8.21 12.65
N GLU A 804 -43.79 7.21 12.27
CA GLU A 804 -45.25 7.27 12.42
C GLU A 804 -45.67 7.42 13.90
N ALA A 805 -44.98 6.73 14.81
CA ALA A 805 -45.21 6.84 16.24
C ALA A 805 -44.97 8.25 16.81
N MET A 806 -44.14 9.08 16.17
CA MET A 806 -43.90 10.47 16.58
C MET A 806 -45.09 11.41 16.28
N LYS A 807 -46.06 10.98 15.46
CA LYS A 807 -47.26 11.76 15.10
C LYS A 807 -46.95 13.18 14.59
N LEU A 808 -45.85 13.34 13.87
CA LEU A 808 -45.41 14.62 13.34
C LEU A 808 -46.31 15.08 12.16
N PRO A 809 -46.57 16.39 12.02
CA PRO A 809 -47.28 16.91 10.86
C PRO A 809 -46.49 16.69 9.57
N LYS A 810 -47.18 16.58 8.44
CA LYS A 810 -46.52 16.63 7.12
C LYS A 810 -45.90 18.02 6.86
N PRO A 811 -44.87 18.12 6.01
CA PRO A 811 -44.35 19.41 5.57
C PRO A 811 -45.46 20.27 4.93
N LYS A 812 -45.43 21.59 5.16
CA LYS A 812 -46.44 22.52 4.62
C LYS A 812 -46.41 22.65 3.10
N THR A 813 -45.28 22.31 2.48
CA THR A 813 -45.09 22.36 1.03
C THR A 813 -44.39 21.08 0.56
N PRO A 814 -44.55 20.70 -0.73
CA PRO A 814 -43.81 19.59 -1.34
C PRO A 814 -42.29 19.84 -1.39
N ILE A 815 -41.56 19.56 -0.31
CA ILE A 815 -40.15 19.96 -0.19
C ILE A 815 -39.23 19.32 -1.24
N TRP A 816 -39.65 18.20 -1.87
CA TRP A 816 -38.94 17.58 -3.00
C TRP A 816 -38.96 18.40 -4.29
N THR A 817 -39.66 19.55 -4.31
CA THR A 817 -39.70 20.50 -5.42
C THR A 817 -38.79 21.72 -5.22
N LEU A 818 -38.16 21.84 -4.04
CA LEU A 818 -37.31 22.98 -3.72
C LEU A 818 -36.02 22.95 -4.55
N LYS A 819 -35.57 24.15 -4.94
CA LYS A 819 -34.28 24.38 -5.59
C LYS A 819 -33.67 25.71 -5.16
N ASP A 820 -32.36 25.85 -5.36
CA ASP A 820 -31.66 27.12 -5.21
C ASP A 820 -32.26 28.21 -6.12
N LYS A 821 -32.16 29.46 -5.67
CA LYS A 821 -32.50 30.64 -6.48
C LYS A 821 -31.29 31.10 -7.28
N GLU A 822 -31.51 31.58 -8.50
CA GLU A 822 -30.48 32.28 -9.27
C GLU A 822 -30.11 33.57 -8.51
N LYS A 823 -28.80 33.84 -8.40
CA LYS A 823 -28.24 35.03 -7.75
C LYS A 823 -27.83 36.07 -8.77
#